data_AF-W6VCN0-F1
#
_entry.id   AF-W6VCN0-F1
#
_cell.length_a   1.000
_cell.length_b   1.000
_cell.length_c   1.000
_cell.angle_alpha   90.00
_cell.angle_beta   90.00
_cell.angle_gamma   90.00
#
_symmetry.space_group_name_H-M   'P 1'
#
loop_
_entity.id
_entity.type
_entity.pdbx_description
1 polymer ?
#
loop_
_entity_poly.entity_id
_entity_poly.type
_entity_poly.pdbx_seq_one_letter_code
_entity_poly.pdbx_strand_id
1 'polypeptide(L)'
;MRSALNFPTCRFLQNKVGTVLRSPRPYILDFSFNKLPFNSLKSCIPESSRKTINADHLPTEYREPYILKGYRSSTDFLGSLHSLFWLHNESFNCWSHILGIPMVLSFFAEEYITSSSPLMYLYLFSCLCFVLGSSFAHTFCCYSRLSRDAYFTVDYIGLTIFTCGSGAAYVAFSFPIELSTIPGVAFAAPGIIMSFPILYKIYACYCGANTYPPHYCDSAVIWPKQFLTCIISIIFYVSRFPEYFYPGKFDYFGHSHNVFHIGALLGLHYQKLALSLDLEFAKAHQIAKSHGMSWSLFPLINSWRRVSRIAFCVHHQFFSSVPIEVAEIPRANTIAWVQSIRRHKTKTFLNVNDGTSPNDLQVVCSTPNVPEGLSVGCAVYVEGQMVLHGHSHAPEVRAESVRLLSPPVNAITAEASHIVGAMSHSRPRLGLLRSEHGLFWRHRLPEMASMLRLRAACKSIVRRVLQTRGYLEVDTPILTTTDCEGAGETFLVKSSSTTEKDQVAAPLHLTVSAQLHLEALALGMSKVYTLSPTFRAEPSHSRLHLAEFLMLEAESVTMTTVDALCDEIESIVRDIASPYLDLLSTISQNDLHHILSYLSETPGAVSPSEHLKTLQSVLSRPFTRMTFHEALDYLERHGKRNSTTNTEVSGFNKEEEQALCVTVGGGVFVTDFPAAQKPFYCAQSLTSKNTEPSVAAVDLLIPGVGELVGGSVRESQKEVLLTRMPGGETGALGWYANLRGHGGAPHGGFGLGFDRLLLWLLGVYNIRDTVTFPREIGKMYL
;
A
#
# COMPACT_ATOMS: atom_id res chain seq x y z
N MET A 1 52.74 25.29 -12.78
CA MET A 1 51.76 26.07 -13.57
C MET A 1 50.54 25.18 -13.69
N ARG A 2 49.44 25.42 -12.95
CA ARG A 2 48.28 26.24 -13.38
C ARG A 2 47.81 25.80 -14.77
N SER A 3 46.57 25.49 -15.11
CA SER A 3 45.22 25.67 -14.54
C SER A 3 44.27 25.55 -15.75
N ALA A 4 42.98 25.33 -15.53
CA ALA A 4 41.86 25.35 -16.51
C ALA A 4 41.64 23.98 -17.18
N LEU A 5 40.56 23.23 -16.93
CA LEU A 5 39.18 23.62 -16.65
C LEU A 5 38.52 22.64 -15.66
N ASN A 6 38.12 23.16 -14.50
CA ASN A 6 37.08 22.56 -13.66
C ASN A 6 35.71 22.94 -14.27
N PHE A 7 34.87 21.97 -14.61
CA PHE A 7 33.42 22.15 -14.70
C PHE A 7 32.73 21.03 -13.90
N PRO A 8 31.93 21.35 -12.86
CA PRO A 8 31.24 20.38 -12.04
C PRO A 8 29.82 20.14 -12.58
N THR A 9 29.62 19.14 -13.44
CA THR A 9 28.28 18.79 -13.93
C THR A 9 28.16 17.30 -14.22
N CYS A 10 27.91 16.49 -13.18
CA CYS A 10 27.16 15.23 -13.31
C CYS A 10 26.73 14.62 -11.97
N ARG A 11 26.33 15.44 -10.98
CA ARG A 11 25.62 14.97 -9.76
C ARG A 11 24.19 15.50 -9.64
N PHE A 12 23.73 16.34 -10.57
CA PHE A 12 22.41 16.97 -10.54
C PHE A 12 21.29 16.07 -11.12
N LEU A 13 21.62 15.08 -11.96
CA LEU A 13 20.64 14.20 -12.62
C LEU A 13 20.29 12.94 -11.82
N GLN A 14 21.19 12.43 -10.97
CA GLN A 14 20.92 11.19 -10.21
C GLN A 14 19.99 11.40 -9.00
N ASN A 15 20.02 12.57 -8.35
CA ASN A 15 19.25 12.79 -7.11
C ASN A 15 17.82 13.35 -7.34
N LYS A 16 17.45 13.76 -8.56
CA LYS A 16 16.12 14.32 -8.85
C LYS A 16 15.21 13.47 -9.74
N VAL A 17 15.74 12.47 -10.45
CA VAL A 17 14.89 11.50 -11.17
C VAL A 17 14.16 10.57 -10.20
N GLY A 18 14.72 10.33 -9.00
CA GLY A 18 14.07 9.55 -7.94
C GLY A 18 12.90 10.25 -7.23
N THR A 19 12.71 11.57 -7.40
CA THR A 19 11.66 12.34 -6.69
C THR A 19 10.44 12.65 -7.56
N VAL A 20 10.54 12.51 -8.88
CA VAL A 20 9.44 12.76 -9.84
C VAL A 20 8.78 11.46 -10.33
N LEU A 21 9.39 10.30 -10.08
CA LEU A 21 8.79 8.99 -10.33
C LEU A 21 8.29 8.37 -9.01
N ARG A 22 7.27 8.98 -8.38
CA ARG A 22 6.44 8.23 -7.43
C ARG A 22 5.51 7.35 -8.24
N SER A 23 5.71 6.03 -8.14
CA SER A 23 4.73 5.03 -8.60
C SER A 23 3.33 5.43 -8.14
N PRO A 24 2.31 5.45 -9.00
CA PRO A 24 0.94 5.42 -8.49
C PRO A 24 0.76 4.10 -7.69
N ARG A 25 -0.24 3.98 -6.83
CA ARG A 25 -0.56 2.72 -6.14
C ARG A 25 -1.55 1.93 -7.02
N PRO A 26 -1.45 0.59 -7.18
CA PRO A 26 -2.49 -0.16 -7.87
C PRO A 26 -3.70 -0.26 -6.95
N TYR A 27 -4.83 0.27 -7.38
CA TYR A 27 -6.15 -0.16 -6.90
C TYR A 27 -6.88 -0.81 -8.07
N ILE A 28 -7.39 -2.02 -7.83
CA ILE A 28 -8.23 -2.76 -8.77
C ILE A 28 -9.60 -2.05 -8.79
N LEU A 29 -9.94 -1.41 -9.91
CA LEU A 29 -11.28 -0.87 -10.16
C LEU A 29 -12.22 -2.02 -10.52
N ASP A 30 -13.16 -2.35 -9.63
CA ASP A 30 -14.29 -3.23 -9.94
C ASP A 30 -15.33 -2.44 -10.76
N PHE A 31 -15.52 -2.82 -12.03
CA PHE A 31 -16.47 -2.20 -12.98
C PHE A 31 -17.88 -2.82 -12.88
N SER A 32 -18.36 -3.07 -11.66
CA SER A 32 -19.75 -3.45 -11.42
C SER A 32 -20.61 -2.18 -11.39
N PHE A 33 -21.18 -1.79 -12.54
CA PHE A 33 -22.06 -0.60 -12.71
C PHE A 33 -23.37 -0.61 -11.90
N ASN A 34 -23.56 -1.55 -10.97
CA ASN A 34 -24.76 -1.68 -10.17
C ASN A 34 -24.45 -1.45 -8.69
N LYS A 35 -24.69 -0.21 -8.24
CA LYS A 35 -24.65 0.31 -6.86
C LYS A 35 -23.31 0.91 -6.41
N LEU A 36 -22.98 2.10 -6.91
CA LEU A 36 -22.18 3.07 -6.15
C LEU A 36 -23.08 3.76 -5.11
N PRO A 37 -22.88 3.59 -3.80
CA PRO A 37 -23.56 4.42 -2.81
C PRO A 37 -22.91 5.80 -2.85
N PHE A 38 -23.61 6.78 -3.41
CA PHE A 38 -23.15 8.17 -3.54
C PHE A 38 -22.73 8.85 -2.20
N ASN A 39 -22.96 8.21 -1.04
CA ASN A 39 -22.74 8.79 0.28
C ASN A 39 -21.39 8.44 0.95
N SER A 40 -20.54 7.58 0.37
CA SER A 40 -19.25 7.18 0.99
C SER A 40 -18.00 7.88 0.43
N LEU A 41 -18.16 8.86 -0.46
CA LEU A 41 -17.06 9.65 -1.03
C LEU A 41 -16.86 10.95 -0.26
N LYS A 42 -16.52 10.87 1.04
CA LYS A 42 -16.05 12.08 1.75
C LYS A 42 -14.74 12.55 1.11
N SER A 43 -14.66 13.83 0.82
CA SER A 43 -13.50 14.46 0.23
C SER A 43 -12.26 14.32 1.13
N CYS A 44 -11.08 14.23 0.53
CA CYS A 44 -9.79 14.25 1.26
C CYS A 44 -9.26 15.68 1.48
N ILE A 45 -10.01 16.67 1.00
CA ILE A 45 -9.72 18.10 1.19
C ILE A 45 -10.57 18.54 2.39
N PRO A 46 -9.98 19.22 3.40
CA PRO A 46 -10.75 19.67 4.56
C PRO A 46 -12.00 20.45 4.14
N GLU A 47 -13.15 20.13 4.72
CA GLU A 47 -14.33 20.97 4.62
C GLU A 47 -14.00 22.34 5.23
N SER A 48 -14.17 23.39 4.43
CA SER A 48 -13.86 24.76 4.83
C SER A 48 -15.01 25.67 4.45
N SER A 49 -15.31 26.65 5.30
CA SER A 49 -16.23 27.74 4.95
C SER A 49 -15.67 28.67 3.86
N ARG A 50 -14.36 28.59 3.58
CA ARG A 50 -13.69 29.35 2.53
C ARG A 50 -13.66 28.54 1.24
N LYS A 51 -13.94 29.20 0.10
CA LYS A 51 -13.93 28.60 -1.25
C LYS A 51 -12.57 28.01 -1.66
N THR A 52 -11.48 28.56 -1.12
CA THR A 52 -10.11 28.10 -1.40
C THR A 52 -9.29 27.97 -0.12
N ILE A 53 -8.35 27.04 -0.13
CA ILE A 53 -7.41 26.74 0.96
C ILE A 53 -5.95 26.83 0.48
N ASN A 54 -5.03 26.96 1.44
CA ASN A 54 -3.58 26.97 1.18
C ASN A 54 -3.03 25.55 1.09
N ALA A 55 -1.89 25.40 0.42
CA ALA A 55 -1.18 24.13 0.26
C ALA A 55 -0.89 23.43 1.60
N ASP A 56 -0.61 24.21 2.65
CA ASP A 56 -0.28 23.66 3.98
C ASP A 56 -1.43 22.86 4.61
N HIS A 57 -2.67 23.15 4.22
CA HIS A 57 -3.87 22.44 4.68
C HIS A 57 -4.25 21.25 3.79
N LEU A 58 -3.52 21.02 2.70
CA LEU A 58 -3.73 19.87 1.82
C LEU A 58 -2.81 18.70 2.17
N PRO A 59 -3.25 17.45 1.98
CA PRO A 59 -2.34 16.32 1.97
C PRO A 59 -1.24 16.52 0.93
N THR A 60 -0.01 16.08 1.23
CA THR A 60 1.18 16.33 0.39
C THR A 60 1.05 15.83 -1.05
N GLU A 61 0.21 14.82 -1.29
CA GLU A 61 -0.12 14.25 -2.60
C GLU A 61 -1.05 15.13 -3.49
N TYR A 62 -1.63 16.20 -2.96
CA TYR A 62 -2.45 17.18 -3.71
C TYR A 62 -1.75 18.52 -3.92
N ARG A 63 -0.54 18.68 -3.37
CA ARG A 63 0.23 19.92 -3.48
C ARG A 63 0.98 19.92 -4.79
N GLU A 64 0.66 20.88 -5.65
CA GLU A 64 1.50 21.20 -6.80
C GLU A 64 2.77 21.92 -6.31
N PRO A 65 3.97 21.51 -6.76
CA PRO A 65 5.22 22.16 -6.37
C PRO A 65 5.18 23.66 -6.64
N TYR A 66 5.61 24.47 -5.66
CA TYR A 66 5.70 25.94 -5.75
C TYR A 66 4.37 26.70 -5.84
N ILE A 67 3.24 25.99 -5.90
CA ILE A 67 1.89 26.57 -5.81
C ILE A 67 1.42 26.52 -4.35
N LEU A 68 1.29 27.69 -3.73
CA LEU A 68 1.12 27.80 -2.28
C LEU A 68 -0.33 28.05 -1.84
N LYS A 69 -1.16 28.65 -2.70
CA LYS A 69 -2.52 29.10 -2.39
C LYS A 69 -3.49 28.79 -3.52
N GLY A 70 -4.78 29.00 -3.26
CA GLY A 70 -5.81 28.97 -4.28
C GLY A 70 -6.39 27.59 -4.60
N TYR A 71 -6.08 26.55 -3.82
CA TYR A 71 -6.67 25.23 -4.01
C TYR A 71 -8.14 25.23 -3.62
N ARG A 72 -9.01 24.59 -4.39
CA ARG A 72 -10.44 24.49 -4.04
C ARG A 72 -10.63 23.68 -2.75
N SER A 73 -11.52 24.14 -1.88
CA SER A 73 -12.00 23.32 -0.76
C SER A 73 -12.80 22.12 -1.28
N SER A 74 -13.10 21.17 -0.39
CA SER A 74 -14.05 20.10 -0.71
C SER A 74 -15.35 20.65 -1.26
N THR A 75 -15.74 20.21 -2.46
CA THR A 75 -17.01 20.55 -3.09
C THR A 75 -17.69 19.30 -3.60
N ASP A 76 -19.02 19.28 -3.57
CA ASP A 76 -19.81 18.26 -4.24
C ASP A 76 -19.76 18.42 -5.78
N PHE A 77 -20.50 17.59 -6.52
CA PHE A 77 -20.50 17.62 -7.98
C PHE A 77 -20.96 19.00 -8.51
N LEU A 78 -22.04 19.53 -7.94
CA LEU A 78 -22.56 20.86 -8.28
C LEU A 78 -21.61 21.97 -7.86
N GLY A 79 -20.97 21.87 -6.68
CA GLY A 79 -19.96 22.81 -6.24
C GLY A 79 -18.71 22.83 -7.13
N SER A 80 -18.33 21.68 -7.69
CA SER A 80 -17.23 21.57 -8.65
C SER A 80 -17.55 22.29 -9.97
N LEU A 81 -18.78 22.16 -10.48
CA LEU A 81 -19.27 22.93 -11.63
C LEU A 81 -19.35 24.42 -11.33
N HIS A 82 -19.88 24.79 -10.16
CA HIS A 82 -19.97 26.18 -9.74
C HIS A 82 -18.56 26.80 -9.65
N SER A 83 -17.52 25.99 -9.35
CA SER A 83 -16.13 26.47 -9.25
C SER A 83 -15.56 27.08 -10.51
N LEU A 84 -16.14 26.76 -11.67
CA LEU A 84 -15.79 27.39 -12.95
C LEU A 84 -16.03 28.90 -12.96
N PHE A 85 -16.82 29.43 -12.03
CA PHE A 85 -17.19 30.85 -11.94
C PHE A 85 -16.44 31.62 -10.84
N TRP A 86 -15.43 31.04 -10.19
CA TRP A 86 -14.51 31.80 -9.32
C TRP A 86 -13.06 31.38 -9.49
N LEU A 87 -12.16 32.20 -8.97
CA LEU A 87 -10.72 32.05 -9.15
C LEU A 87 -10.12 31.04 -8.15
N HIS A 88 -9.38 30.08 -8.68
CA HIS A 88 -8.63 29.04 -7.98
C HIS A 88 -7.43 28.60 -8.84
N ASN A 89 -6.54 27.78 -8.28
CA ASN A 89 -5.28 27.38 -8.94
C ASN A 89 -5.50 26.62 -10.26
N GLU A 90 -6.58 25.86 -10.35
CA GLU A 90 -6.98 25.15 -11.57
C GLU A 90 -7.86 25.95 -12.56
N SER A 91 -8.23 27.21 -12.29
CA SER A 91 -9.29 27.91 -13.06
C SER A 91 -8.92 28.02 -14.53
N PHE A 92 -7.68 28.41 -14.80
CA PHE A 92 -7.19 28.55 -16.16
C PHE A 92 -6.97 27.22 -16.86
N ASN A 93 -6.71 26.13 -16.13
CA ASN A 93 -6.66 24.78 -16.71
C ASN A 93 -8.07 24.34 -17.13
N CYS A 94 -9.09 24.59 -16.30
CA CYS A 94 -10.48 24.33 -16.67
C CYS A 94 -10.91 25.16 -17.89
N TRP A 95 -10.71 26.47 -17.85
CA TRP A 95 -11.20 27.38 -18.90
C TRP A 95 -10.52 27.15 -20.24
N SER A 96 -9.21 26.92 -20.26
CA SER A 96 -8.47 26.66 -21.50
C SER A 96 -8.95 25.40 -22.20
N HIS A 97 -9.25 24.31 -21.48
CA HIS A 97 -9.82 23.10 -22.09
C HIS A 97 -11.28 23.28 -22.53
N ILE A 98 -12.12 23.95 -21.72
CA ILE A 98 -13.53 24.21 -22.06
C ILE A 98 -13.63 25.11 -23.30
N LEU A 99 -12.86 26.20 -23.35
CA LEU A 99 -12.78 27.09 -24.52
C LEU A 99 -12.08 26.41 -25.71
N GLY A 100 -11.24 25.40 -25.44
CA GLY A 100 -10.64 24.56 -26.47
C GLY A 100 -11.66 23.78 -27.29
N ILE A 101 -12.81 23.41 -26.73
CA ILE A 101 -13.87 22.66 -27.45
C ILE A 101 -14.40 23.43 -28.67
N PRO A 102 -14.96 24.66 -28.54
CA PRO A 102 -15.42 25.42 -29.70
C PRO A 102 -14.27 25.83 -30.63
N MET A 103 -13.05 25.99 -30.11
CA MET A 103 -11.87 26.30 -30.93
C MET A 103 -11.45 25.11 -31.81
N VAL A 104 -11.45 23.89 -31.28
CA VAL A 104 -11.25 22.67 -32.09
C VAL A 104 -12.36 22.56 -33.13
N LEU A 105 -13.63 22.74 -32.75
CA LEU A 105 -14.74 22.68 -33.71
C LEU A 105 -14.61 23.72 -34.83
N SER A 106 -14.21 24.96 -34.51
CA SER A 106 -14.02 26.00 -35.52
C SER A 106 -12.84 25.74 -36.44
N PHE A 107 -11.75 25.16 -35.92
CA PHE A 107 -10.58 24.79 -36.72
C PHE A 107 -10.91 23.78 -37.82
N PHE A 108 -11.86 22.86 -37.57
CA PHE A 108 -12.27 21.84 -38.53
C PHE A 108 -13.59 22.17 -39.24
N ALA A 109 -14.21 23.33 -38.99
CA ALA A 109 -15.52 23.66 -39.55
C ALA A 109 -15.51 23.73 -41.09
N GLU A 110 -14.50 24.35 -41.69
CA GLU A 110 -14.37 24.47 -43.15
C GLU A 110 -14.13 23.10 -43.81
N GLU A 111 -13.30 22.25 -43.21
CA GLU A 111 -13.04 20.89 -43.69
C GLU A 111 -14.26 19.98 -43.51
N TYR A 112 -15.07 20.17 -42.46
CA TYR A 112 -16.33 19.46 -42.31
C TYR A 112 -17.33 19.82 -43.43
N ILE A 113 -17.38 21.08 -43.82
CA ILE A 113 -18.28 21.58 -44.87
C ILE A 113 -17.83 21.12 -46.27
N THR A 114 -16.51 21.07 -46.51
CA THR A 114 -15.95 20.89 -47.86
C THR A 114 -15.41 19.48 -48.15
N SER A 115 -15.15 18.66 -47.13
CA SER A 115 -14.26 17.51 -47.25
C SER A 115 -14.79 16.30 -46.48
N SER A 116 -15.56 15.44 -47.15
CA SER A 116 -16.14 14.19 -46.61
C SER A 116 -15.11 13.07 -46.36
N SER A 117 -13.93 13.36 -45.79
CA SER A 117 -12.87 12.37 -45.51
C SER A 117 -13.09 11.69 -44.15
N PRO A 118 -13.38 10.37 -44.09
CA PRO A 118 -13.59 9.63 -42.83
C PRO A 118 -12.44 9.77 -41.81
N LEU A 119 -11.21 9.93 -42.29
CA LEU A 119 -10.02 10.05 -41.45
C LEU A 119 -9.90 11.42 -40.78
N MET A 120 -10.41 12.48 -41.41
CA MET A 120 -10.47 13.80 -40.77
C MET A 120 -11.51 13.84 -39.65
N TYR A 121 -12.63 13.11 -39.80
CA TYR A 121 -13.60 12.93 -38.71
C TYR A 121 -13.01 12.15 -37.54
N LEU A 122 -12.20 11.13 -37.80
CA LEU A 122 -11.49 10.39 -36.75
C LEU A 122 -10.48 11.28 -36.02
N TYR A 123 -9.76 12.13 -36.75
CA TYR A 123 -8.81 13.08 -36.16
C TYR A 123 -9.54 14.14 -35.31
N LEU A 124 -10.61 14.75 -35.83
CA LEU A 124 -11.47 15.68 -35.07
C LEU A 124 -12.03 15.02 -33.80
N PHE A 125 -12.57 13.80 -33.91
CA PHE A 125 -13.06 13.04 -32.76
C PHE A 125 -11.96 12.86 -31.72
N SER A 126 -10.75 12.53 -32.15
CA SER A 126 -9.61 12.34 -31.25
C SER A 126 -9.20 13.63 -30.52
N CYS A 127 -9.23 14.78 -31.20
CA CYS A 127 -9.01 16.10 -30.59
C CYS A 127 -10.09 16.41 -29.55
N LEU A 128 -11.35 16.11 -29.85
CA LEU A 128 -12.48 16.32 -28.94
C LEU A 128 -12.40 15.44 -27.69
N CYS A 129 -12.01 14.16 -27.84
CA CYS A 129 -11.80 13.27 -26.70
C CYS A 129 -10.75 13.81 -25.72
N PHE A 130 -9.66 14.38 -26.24
CA PHE A 130 -8.63 15.00 -25.41
C PHE A 130 -9.17 16.21 -24.65
N VAL A 131 -9.70 17.24 -25.34
CA VAL A 131 -10.16 18.46 -24.66
C VAL A 131 -11.32 18.22 -23.70
N LEU A 132 -12.21 17.27 -24.01
CA LEU A 132 -13.31 16.88 -23.10
C LEU A 132 -12.79 16.14 -21.87
N GLY A 133 -11.87 15.19 -22.05
CA GLY A 133 -11.26 14.44 -20.96
C GLY A 133 -10.53 15.35 -19.98
N SER A 134 -9.69 16.24 -20.49
CA SER A 134 -8.95 17.19 -19.65
C SER A 134 -9.86 18.22 -18.99
N SER A 135 -10.89 18.72 -19.69
CA SER A 135 -11.91 19.61 -19.08
C SER A 135 -12.57 18.95 -17.87
N PHE A 136 -12.92 17.68 -18.01
CA PHE A 136 -13.57 16.92 -16.95
C PHE A 136 -12.62 16.68 -15.76
N ALA A 137 -11.39 16.25 -16.03
CA ALA A 137 -10.38 16.03 -14.99
C ALA A 137 -10.11 17.27 -14.14
N HIS A 138 -9.80 18.40 -14.78
CA HIS A 138 -9.49 19.63 -14.07
C HIS A 138 -10.71 20.23 -13.35
N THR A 139 -11.93 20.02 -13.85
CA THR A 139 -13.15 20.52 -13.18
C THR A 139 -13.47 19.75 -11.91
N PHE A 140 -13.30 18.42 -11.92
CA PHE A 140 -13.76 17.55 -10.83
C PHE A 140 -12.65 16.99 -9.93
N CYS A 141 -11.41 17.47 -10.06
CA CYS A 141 -10.28 16.96 -9.29
C CYS A 141 -10.35 17.22 -7.76
N CYS A 142 -11.28 18.08 -7.30
CA CYS A 142 -11.46 18.43 -5.89
C CYS A 142 -12.61 17.66 -5.19
N TYR A 143 -13.31 16.76 -5.89
CA TYR A 143 -14.49 16.06 -5.37
C TYR A 143 -14.15 14.93 -4.39
N SER A 144 -13.30 13.99 -4.79
CA SER A 144 -12.79 12.91 -3.92
C SER A 144 -11.49 12.34 -4.49
N ARG A 145 -10.73 11.58 -3.69
CA ARG A 145 -9.51 10.88 -4.16
C ARG A 145 -9.81 9.93 -5.32
N LEU A 146 -10.81 9.07 -5.14
CA LEU A 146 -11.23 8.11 -6.16
C LEU A 146 -11.64 8.81 -7.45
N SER A 147 -12.36 9.93 -7.32
CA SER A 147 -12.81 10.71 -8.47
C SER A 147 -11.66 11.44 -9.16
N ARG A 148 -10.71 12.01 -8.42
CA ARG A 148 -9.49 12.61 -9.01
C ARG A 148 -8.75 11.56 -9.84
N ASP A 149 -8.48 10.39 -9.28
CA ASP A 149 -7.75 9.33 -9.97
C ASP A 149 -8.52 8.82 -11.20
N ALA A 150 -9.84 8.65 -11.09
CA ALA A 150 -10.71 8.26 -12.20
C ALA A 150 -10.73 9.31 -13.32
N TYR A 151 -10.86 10.60 -13.00
CA TYR A 151 -10.97 11.64 -14.02
C TYR A 151 -9.64 11.96 -14.69
N PHE A 152 -8.52 11.95 -13.97
CA PHE A 152 -7.21 12.03 -14.61
C PHE A 152 -6.91 10.77 -15.45
N THR A 153 -7.46 9.61 -15.11
CA THR A 153 -7.41 8.43 -15.98
C THR A 153 -8.16 8.69 -17.29
N VAL A 154 -9.35 9.30 -17.24
CA VAL A 154 -10.10 9.70 -18.44
C VAL A 154 -9.32 10.71 -19.29
N ASP A 155 -8.64 11.66 -18.66
CA ASP A 155 -7.77 12.62 -19.34
C ASP A 155 -6.61 11.93 -20.10
N TYR A 156 -5.88 11.01 -19.44
CA TYR A 156 -4.82 10.25 -20.09
C TYR A 156 -5.32 9.35 -21.23
N ILE A 157 -6.53 8.79 -21.11
CA ILE A 157 -7.20 8.07 -22.20
C ILE A 157 -7.47 9.02 -23.37
N GLY A 158 -8.01 10.21 -23.10
CA GLY A 158 -8.24 11.25 -24.12
C GLY A 158 -6.96 11.64 -24.86
N LEU A 159 -5.86 11.88 -24.14
CA LEU A 159 -4.55 12.19 -24.72
C LEU A 159 -4.01 11.04 -25.58
N THR A 160 -4.21 9.79 -25.15
CA THR A 160 -3.81 8.59 -25.90
C THR A 160 -4.60 8.49 -27.21
N ILE A 161 -5.91 8.69 -27.15
CA ILE A 161 -6.80 8.70 -28.33
C ILE A 161 -6.35 9.78 -29.32
N PHE A 162 -6.07 11.00 -28.85
CA PHE A 162 -5.56 12.11 -29.66
C PHE A 162 -4.22 11.77 -30.33
N THR A 163 -3.29 11.16 -29.60
CA THR A 163 -1.98 10.75 -30.13
C THR A 163 -2.13 9.71 -31.24
N CYS A 164 -3.03 8.72 -31.06
CA CYS A 164 -3.33 7.71 -32.06
C CYS A 164 -4.00 8.31 -33.30
N GLY A 165 -4.99 9.19 -33.11
CA GLY A 165 -5.69 9.88 -34.19
C GLY A 165 -4.75 10.76 -35.02
N SER A 166 -3.85 11.49 -34.35
CA SER A 166 -2.80 12.29 -34.99
C SER A 166 -1.89 11.42 -35.85
N GLY A 167 -1.37 10.32 -35.33
CA GLY A 167 -0.50 9.44 -36.11
C GLY A 167 -1.20 8.76 -37.29
N ALA A 168 -2.49 8.40 -37.15
CA ALA A 168 -3.28 7.91 -38.28
C ALA A 168 -3.40 8.95 -39.40
N ALA A 169 -3.62 10.22 -39.04
CA ALA A 169 -3.64 11.33 -40.00
C ALA A 169 -2.27 11.53 -40.67
N TYR A 170 -1.17 11.44 -39.90
CA TYR A 170 0.19 11.57 -40.44
C TYR A 170 0.53 10.47 -41.46
N VAL A 171 0.14 9.22 -41.17
CA VAL A 171 0.34 8.11 -42.12
C VAL A 171 -0.51 8.29 -43.37
N ALA A 172 -1.76 8.72 -43.20
CA ALA A 172 -2.69 8.82 -44.32
C ALA A 172 -2.40 10.00 -45.27
N PHE A 173 -1.95 11.14 -44.74
CA PHE A 173 -1.83 12.37 -45.52
C PHE A 173 -0.37 12.78 -45.75
N SER A 174 0.53 12.51 -44.80
CA SER A 174 1.91 12.99 -44.84
C SER A 174 2.92 11.96 -45.34
N PHE A 175 2.61 10.65 -45.29
CA PHE A 175 3.58 9.59 -45.64
C PHE A 175 3.85 9.49 -47.15
N PRO A 176 5.09 9.17 -47.57
CA PRO A 176 5.45 9.12 -48.99
C PRO A 176 4.69 8.04 -49.77
N ILE A 177 4.27 8.39 -50.98
CA ILE A 177 3.47 7.53 -51.87
C ILE A 177 4.20 6.22 -52.19
N GLU A 178 5.53 6.25 -52.34
CA GLU A 178 6.34 5.08 -52.71
C GLU A 178 6.45 4.01 -51.61
N LEU A 179 6.37 4.43 -50.33
CA LEU A 179 6.49 3.55 -49.16
C LEU A 179 5.13 3.05 -48.64
N SER A 180 4.03 3.52 -49.23
CA SER A 180 2.66 3.13 -48.87
C SER A 180 2.31 1.67 -49.19
N THR A 181 3.15 0.98 -49.98
CA THR A 181 2.98 -0.41 -50.43
C THR A 181 3.53 -1.46 -49.46
N ILE A 182 4.23 -1.08 -48.39
CA ILE A 182 4.78 -2.02 -47.41
C ILE A 182 3.72 -2.34 -46.34
N PRO A 183 3.17 -3.57 -46.30
CA PRO A 183 2.18 -3.94 -45.29
C PRO A 183 2.90 -4.13 -43.95
N GLY A 184 2.59 -3.26 -42.97
CA GLY A 184 2.88 -3.55 -41.57
C GLY A 184 4.25 -3.12 -41.05
N VAL A 185 4.52 -1.81 -41.07
CA VAL A 185 5.44 -1.27 -40.05
C VAL A 185 4.61 -1.00 -38.79
N ALA A 186 4.66 -1.95 -37.86
CA ALA A 186 4.02 -1.85 -36.56
C ALA A 186 4.72 -0.77 -35.72
N PHE A 187 4.08 0.39 -35.58
CA PHE A 187 4.62 1.51 -34.82
C PHE A 187 4.30 1.36 -33.33
N ALA A 188 5.33 1.03 -32.55
CA ALA A 188 5.26 0.74 -31.12
C ALA A 188 6.04 1.74 -30.25
N ALA A 189 5.65 3.02 -30.25
CA ALA A 189 5.86 3.97 -29.15
C ALA A 189 5.05 5.27 -29.41
N PRO A 190 4.33 5.85 -28.44
CA PRO A 190 3.32 6.87 -28.74
C PRO A 190 3.84 8.19 -29.32
N GLY A 191 5.06 8.64 -29.01
CA GLY A 191 5.53 9.99 -29.40
C GLY A 191 6.50 10.04 -30.58
N ILE A 192 7.64 9.34 -30.47
CA ILE A 192 8.74 9.44 -31.45
C ILE A 192 8.45 8.61 -32.69
N ILE A 193 7.82 7.45 -32.51
CA ILE A 193 7.58 6.50 -33.60
C ILE A 193 6.36 6.90 -34.43
N MET A 194 5.31 7.47 -33.82
CA MET A 194 4.15 8.02 -34.54
C MET A 194 4.47 9.30 -35.31
N SER A 195 5.54 10.01 -34.94
CA SER A 195 6.05 11.20 -35.64
C SER A 195 6.99 10.87 -36.81
N PHE A 196 7.36 9.59 -36.98
CA PHE A 196 8.28 9.15 -38.04
C PHE A 196 7.84 9.56 -39.47
N PRO A 197 6.56 9.46 -39.87
CA PRO A 197 6.10 9.96 -41.17
C PRO A 197 6.48 11.42 -41.43
N ILE A 198 6.33 12.25 -40.40
CA ILE A 198 6.63 13.68 -40.48
C ILE A 198 8.14 13.90 -40.51
N LEU A 199 8.90 13.23 -39.62
CA LEU A 199 10.36 13.36 -39.58
C LEU A 199 10.99 12.91 -40.91
N TYR A 200 10.49 11.82 -41.49
CA TYR A 200 10.89 11.38 -42.82
C TYR A 200 10.54 12.42 -43.87
N LYS A 201 9.32 12.98 -43.85
CA LYS A 201 8.91 14.02 -44.81
C LYS A 201 9.79 15.27 -44.72
N ILE A 202 10.09 15.74 -43.51
CA ILE A 202 11.05 16.83 -43.27
C ILE A 202 12.40 16.45 -43.89
N TYR A 203 12.96 15.29 -43.54
CA TYR A 203 14.23 14.82 -44.07
C TYR A 203 14.23 14.72 -45.61
N ALA A 204 13.20 14.13 -46.20
CA ALA A 204 13.07 13.94 -47.64
C ALA A 204 12.96 15.27 -48.39
N CYS A 205 12.19 16.22 -47.88
CA CYS A 205 12.05 17.54 -48.50
C CYS A 205 13.29 18.44 -48.33
N TYR A 206 14.03 18.35 -47.21
CA TYR A 206 15.23 19.17 -47.00
C TYR A 206 16.51 18.53 -47.56
N CYS A 207 16.68 17.21 -47.45
CA CYS A 207 17.88 16.48 -47.89
C CYS A 207 17.74 15.85 -49.28
N GLY A 208 16.51 15.60 -49.74
CA GLY A 208 16.19 15.04 -51.07
C GLY A 208 15.38 16.00 -51.95
N ALA A 209 15.60 17.31 -51.80
CA ALA A 209 14.76 18.40 -52.35
C ALA A 209 14.47 18.33 -53.87
N ASN A 210 15.24 17.56 -54.65
CA ASN A 210 15.05 17.39 -56.10
C ASN A 210 14.15 16.20 -56.49
N THR A 211 13.66 15.42 -55.51
CA THR A 211 12.95 14.14 -55.76
C THR A 211 11.44 14.23 -55.58
N TYR A 212 10.91 15.27 -54.90
CA TYR A 212 9.49 15.40 -54.57
C TYR A 212 8.90 16.73 -55.10
N PRO A 213 7.60 16.78 -55.48
CA PRO A 213 6.97 18.00 -55.99
C PRO A 213 7.00 19.16 -54.97
N PRO A 214 7.16 20.43 -55.38
CA PRO A 214 7.20 21.57 -54.47
C PRO A 214 6.01 21.64 -53.51
N HIS A 215 4.79 21.40 -54.02
CA HIS A 215 3.56 21.40 -53.21
C HIS A 215 3.49 20.29 -52.15
N TYR A 216 4.25 19.19 -52.31
CA TYR A 216 4.35 18.18 -51.25
C TYR A 216 5.17 18.71 -50.06
N CYS A 217 6.15 19.58 -50.32
CA CYS A 217 7.08 20.07 -49.30
C CYS A 217 6.61 21.31 -48.54
N ASP A 218 5.48 21.92 -48.93
CA ASP A 218 4.92 23.09 -48.26
C ASP A 218 4.63 22.83 -46.76
N SER A 219 4.11 21.66 -46.41
CA SER A 219 3.87 21.27 -45.01
C SER A 219 5.16 20.95 -44.24
N ALA A 220 6.23 20.53 -44.92
CA ALA A 220 7.53 20.20 -44.31
C ALA A 220 8.20 21.43 -43.66
N VAL A 221 7.84 22.64 -44.09
CA VAL A 221 8.30 23.91 -43.49
C VAL A 221 7.54 24.24 -42.19
N ILE A 222 6.31 23.72 -42.04
CA ILE A 222 5.45 24.00 -40.89
C ILE A 222 5.69 23.01 -39.75
N TRP A 223 5.95 21.74 -40.05
CA TRP A 223 6.19 20.71 -39.04
C TRP A 223 7.28 21.05 -38.00
N PRO A 224 8.44 21.64 -38.36
CA PRO A 224 9.42 22.10 -37.37
C PRO A 224 8.88 23.14 -36.39
N LYS A 225 7.94 24.01 -36.81
CA LYS A 225 7.30 24.99 -35.93
C LYS A 225 6.43 24.29 -34.89
N GLN A 226 5.68 23.26 -35.30
CA GLN A 226 4.89 22.42 -34.40
C GLN A 226 5.79 21.73 -33.36
N PHE A 227 6.85 21.03 -33.77
CA PHE A 227 7.77 20.38 -32.84
C PHE A 227 8.44 21.37 -31.88
N LEU A 228 8.87 22.53 -32.39
CA LEU A 228 9.50 23.55 -31.56
C LEU A 228 8.53 24.09 -30.51
N THR A 229 7.27 24.35 -30.87
CA THR A 229 6.26 24.78 -29.89
C THR A 229 6.04 23.73 -28.82
N CYS A 230 5.94 22.44 -29.18
CA CYS A 230 5.77 21.35 -28.23
C CYS A 230 6.97 21.20 -27.29
N ILE A 231 8.20 21.22 -27.83
CA ILE A 231 9.44 21.12 -27.04
C ILE A 231 9.55 22.27 -26.06
N ILE A 232 9.33 23.52 -26.50
CA ILE A 232 9.34 24.70 -25.63
C ILE A 232 8.30 24.52 -24.52
N SER A 233 7.07 24.12 -24.85
CA SER A 233 6.00 23.90 -23.87
C SER A 233 6.38 22.89 -22.80
N ILE A 234 6.97 21.76 -23.20
CA ILE A 234 7.44 20.71 -22.30
C ILE A 234 8.58 21.24 -21.41
N ILE A 235 9.51 22.03 -21.94
CA ILE A 235 10.59 22.63 -21.16
C ILE A 235 10.02 23.52 -20.05
N PHE A 236 9.05 24.39 -20.36
CA PHE A 236 8.40 25.21 -19.34
C PHE A 236 7.70 24.35 -18.28
N TYR A 237 6.90 23.37 -18.70
CA TYR A 237 6.18 22.44 -17.81
C TYR A 237 7.11 21.67 -16.86
N VAL A 238 8.15 21.04 -17.40
CA VAL A 238 9.09 20.21 -16.63
C VAL A 238 9.96 21.06 -15.70
N SER A 239 10.40 22.24 -16.17
CA SER A 239 11.20 23.16 -15.36
C SER A 239 10.40 23.85 -14.25
N ARG A 240 9.06 23.78 -14.29
CA ARG A 240 8.16 24.52 -13.39
C ARG A 240 8.42 26.01 -13.43
N PHE A 241 8.84 26.54 -14.58
CA PHE A 241 9.04 27.97 -14.77
C PHE A 241 7.70 28.62 -15.17
N PRO A 242 7.32 29.77 -14.57
CA PRO A 242 8.09 30.63 -13.67
C PRO A 242 7.92 30.37 -12.16
N GLU A 243 6.98 29.52 -11.74
CA GLU A 243 6.62 29.31 -10.32
C GLU A 243 7.78 28.80 -9.47
N TYR A 244 8.75 28.11 -10.07
CA TYR A 244 9.98 27.66 -9.42
C TYR A 244 10.79 28.83 -8.83
N PHE A 245 10.97 29.92 -9.58
CA PHE A 245 11.74 31.08 -9.14
C PHE A 245 10.92 32.04 -8.26
N TYR A 246 9.61 32.01 -8.41
CA TYR A 246 8.70 32.89 -7.68
C TYR A 246 7.53 32.12 -7.07
N PRO A 247 7.78 31.22 -6.07
CA PRO A 247 6.72 30.45 -5.44
C PRO A 247 5.64 31.37 -4.86
N GLY A 248 4.36 31.01 -5.04
CA GLY A 248 3.23 31.82 -4.57
C GLY A 248 2.79 32.96 -5.50
N LYS A 249 3.64 33.42 -6.44
CA LYS A 249 3.27 34.54 -7.35
C LYS A 249 2.39 34.11 -8.53
N PHE A 250 2.51 32.85 -8.93
CA PHE A 250 1.84 32.29 -10.12
C PHE A 250 0.78 31.24 -9.75
N ASP A 251 0.28 31.29 -8.51
CA ASP A 251 -0.64 30.28 -7.95
C ASP A 251 -1.96 30.15 -8.71
N TYR A 252 -2.44 31.24 -9.31
CA TYR A 252 -3.72 31.29 -10.02
C TYR A 252 -3.58 31.31 -11.53
N PHE A 253 -2.52 31.94 -12.05
CA PHE A 253 -2.31 32.12 -13.49
C PHE A 253 -0.83 32.24 -13.83
N GLY A 254 -0.46 31.74 -15.01
CA GLY A 254 0.87 31.94 -15.60
C GLY A 254 1.94 30.99 -15.07
N HIS A 255 1.58 29.99 -14.26
CA HIS A 255 2.47 28.90 -13.91
C HIS A 255 2.67 27.98 -15.12
N SER A 256 3.68 27.12 -15.04
CA SER A 256 4.18 26.30 -16.13
C SER A 256 3.11 25.44 -16.82
N HIS A 257 2.11 24.98 -16.08
CA HIS A 257 0.96 24.26 -16.64
C HIS A 257 0.14 25.16 -17.59
N ASN A 258 -0.18 26.39 -17.20
CA ASN A 258 -0.90 27.30 -18.10
C ASN A 258 -0.07 27.64 -19.35
N VAL A 259 1.25 27.80 -19.20
CA VAL A 259 2.16 28.04 -20.34
C VAL A 259 2.18 26.83 -21.29
N PHE A 260 2.14 25.62 -20.74
CA PHE A 260 2.04 24.39 -21.53
C PHE A 260 0.78 24.37 -22.40
N HIS A 261 -0.37 24.83 -21.88
CA HIS A 261 -1.62 24.89 -22.64
C HIS A 261 -1.53 25.85 -23.83
N ILE A 262 -0.91 27.02 -23.63
CA ILE A 262 -0.71 27.99 -24.71
C ILE A 262 0.11 27.37 -25.84
N GLY A 263 1.22 26.73 -25.51
CA GLY A 263 2.06 26.12 -26.54
C GLY A 263 1.47 24.83 -27.13
N ALA A 264 0.63 24.09 -26.39
CA ALA A 264 -0.16 22.99 -26.94
C ALA A 264 -1.19 23.47 -27.97
N LEU A 265 -1.86 24.60 -27.73
CA LEU A 265 -2.77 25.22 -28.71
C LEU A 265 -2.02 25.69 -29.96
N LEU A 266 -0.86 26.33 -29.80
CA LEU A 266 -0.01 26.72 -30.94
C LEU A 266 0.49 25.49 -31.72
N GLY A 267 0.88 24.43 -31.02
CA GLY A 267 1.26 23.16 -31.62
C GLY A 267 0.12 22.54 -32.44
N LEU A 268 -1.09 22.51 -31.89
CA LEU A 268 -2.28 22.02 -32.58
C LEU A 268 -2.61 22.87 -33.82
N HIS A 269 -2.48 24.19 -33.73
CA HIS A 269 -2.68 25.09 -34.88
C HIS A 269 -1.71 24.77 -36.03
N TYR A 270 -0.41 24.64 -35.74
CA TYR A 270 0.58 24.27 -36.77
C TYR A 270 0.37 22.85 -37.30
N GLN A 271 -0.01 21.91 -36.44
CA GLN A 271 -0.36 20.54 -36.82
C GLN A 271 -1.53 20.54 -37.82
N LYS A 272 -2.60 21.29 -37.55
CA LYS A 272 -3.75 21.42 -38.43
C LYS A 272 -3.34 22.02 -39.78
N LEU A 273 -2.61 23.13 -39.78
CA LEU A 273 -2.18 23.80 -41.01
C LEU A 273 -1.36 22.88 -41.92
N ALA A 274 -0.40 22.14 -41.34
CA ALA A 274 0.41 21.19 -42.08
C ALA A 274 -0.43 20.03 -42.65
N LEU A 275 -1.38 19.50 -41.86
CA LEU A 275 -2.30 18.45 -42.29
C LEU A 275 -3.28 18.89 -43.39
N SER A 276 -3.77 20.13 -43.34
CA SER A 276 -4.64 20.68 -44.38
C SER A 276 -3.93 20.72 -45.74
N LEU A 277 -2.67 21.18 -45.77
CA LEU A 277 -1.85 21.19 -46.99
C LEU A 277 -1.57 19.78 -47.51
N ASP A 278 -1.28 18.83 -46.62
CA ASP A 278 -1.08 17.43 -46.97
C ASP A 278 -2.34 16.80 -47.55
N LEU A 279 -3.51 17.14 -46.99
CA LEU A 279 -4.80 16.68 -47.48
C LEU A 279 -5.13 17.27 -48.87
N GLU A 280 -4.86 18.55 -49.10
CA GLU A 280 -5.03 19.19 -50.42
C GLU A 280 -4.15 18.54 -51.47
N PHE A 281 -2.87 18.31 -51.14
CA PHE A 281 -1.95 17.60 -52.01
C PHE A 281 -2.44 16.19 -52.36
N ALA A 282 -2.90 15.43 -51.35
CA ALA A 282 -3.43 14.07 -51.53
C ALA A 282 -4.69 14.04 -52.42
N LYS A 283 -5.57 15.05 -52.29
CA LYS A 283 -6.77 15.21 -53.14
C LYS A 283 -6.41 15.56 -54.58
N ALA A 284 -5.49 16.51 -54.79
CA ALA A 284 -5.08 16.98 -56.11
C ALA A 284 -4.44 15.89 -56.97
N HIS A 285 -3.77 14.91 -56.36
CA HIS A 285 -3.06 13.84 -57.06
C HIS A 285 -3.88 12.54 -57.23
N GLN A 286 -5.22 12.59 -57.08
CA GLN A 286 -6.15 11.45 -57.27
C GLN A 286 -5.76 10.12 -56.56
N ILE A 287 -5.09 10.20 -55.40
CA ILE A 287 -4.62 9.02 -54.66
C ILE A 287 -5.78 8.23 -54.03
N ALA A 288 -7.00 8.77 -54.04
CA ALA A 288 -8.19 8.10 -53.51
C ALA A 288 -8.91 7.15 -54.50
N LYS A 289 -8.47 7.03 -55.77
CA LYS A 289 -9.21 6.21 -56.77
C LYS A 289 -8.45 5.08 -57.47
N SER A 290 -7.14 4.94 -57.35
CA SER A 290 -6.38 3.92 -58.10
C SER A 290 -6.01 2.65 -57.31
N HIS A 291 -6.30 2.58 -56.01
CA HIS A 291 -6.11 1.35 -55.26
C HIS A 291 -7.45 0.86 -54.75
N GLY A 292 -7.87 -0.31 -55.25
CA GLY A 292 -8.97 -1.11 -54.69
C GLY A 292 -8.65 -1.62 -53.27
N MET A 293 -8.15 -0.76 -52.40
CA MET A 293 -8.21 -0.96 -50.97
C MET A 293 -9.65 -0.68 -50.57
N SER A 294 -10.39 -1.76 -50.40
CA SER A 294 -11.47 -1.81 -49.42
C SER A 294 -10.92 -1.21 -48.12
N TRP A 295 -11.22 0.07 -47.86
CA TRP A 295 -11.05 0.68 -46.54
C TRP A 295 -12.11 0.10 -45.61
N SER A 296 -12.06 -1.22 -45.40
CA SER A 296 -12.62 -1.79 -44.20
C SER A 296 -11.94 -1.03 -43.05
N LEU A 297 -12.71 -0.46 -42.12
CA LEU A 297 -12.16 0.15 -40.91
C LEU A 297 -11.34 -0.86 -40.07
N PHE A 298 -11.29 -2.13 -40.47
CA PHE A 298 -10.69 -3.26 -39.79
C PHE A 298 -9.15 -3.18 -39.58
N PRO A 299 -8.30 -2.72 -40.53
CA PRO A 299 -6.86 -2.60 -40.31
C PRO A 299 -6.51 -1.40 -39.43
N LEU A 300 -7.29 -0.32 -39.50
CA LEU A 300 -7.17 0.83 -38.62
C LEU A 300 -7.65 0.49 -37.20
N ILE A 301 -8.73 -0.28 -37.05
CA ILE A 301 -9.20 -0.84 -35.76
C ILE A 301 -8.19 -1.85 -35.18
N ASN A 302 -7.55 -2.68 -36.02
CA ASN A 302 -6.50 -3.60 -35.56
C ASN A 302 -5.18 -2.91 -35.23
N SER A 303 -4.86 -1.80 -35.91
CA SER A 303 -3.72 -0.95 -35.56
C SER A 303 -4.03 -0.09 -34.33
N TRP A 304 -5.28 0.36 -34.14
CA TRP A 304 -5.76 0.96 -32.90
C TRP A 304 -5.72 -0.04 -31.75
N ARG A 305 -6.03 -1.32 -31.99
CA ARG A 305 -5.83 -2.42 -31.02
C ARG A 305 -4.35 -2.67 -30.71
N ARG A 306 -3.42 -2.36 -31.61
CA ARG A 306 -1.96 -2.47 -31.34
C ARG A 306 -1.42 -1.22 -30.64
N VAL A 307 -1.78 -0.02 -31.09
CA VAL A 307 -1.34 1.23 -30.46
C VAL A 307 -1.99 1.40 -29.08
N SER A 308 -3.24 0.95 -28.90
CA SER A 308 -3.83 0.81 -27.56
C SER A 308 -3.05 -0.20 -26.72
N ARG A 309 -2.61 -1.35 -27.25
CA ARG A 309 -1.72 -2.29 -26.55
C ARG A 309 -0.36 -1.69 -26.20
N ILE A 310 0.19 -0.77 -26.98
CA ILE A 310 1.50 -0.15 -26.72
C ILE A 310 1.40 0.99 -25.69
N ALA A 311 0.37 1.84 -25.78
CA ALA A 311 0.03 2.80 -24.72
C ALA A 311 -0.34 2.07 -23.42
N PHE A 312 -0.98 0.91 -23.53
CA PHE A 312 -1.22 -0.01 -22.43
C PHE A 312 0.08 -0.65 -21.93
N CYS A 313 1.05 -1.03 -22.78
CA CYS A 313 2.33 -1.62 -22.37
C CYS A 313 3.24 -0.66 -21.60
N VAL A 314 3.27 0.63 -21.97
CA VAL A 314 4.03 1.65 -21.20
C VAL A 314 3.39 1.90 -19.83
N HIS A 315 2.08 1.66 -19.69
CA HIS A 315 1.38 1.69 -18.40
C HIS A 315 1.47 0.35 -17.63
N HIS A 316 1.53 -0.79 -18.34
CA HIS A 316 1.56 -2.16 -17.82
C HIS A 316 2.89 -2.54 -17.17
N GLN A 317 4.00 -1.88 -17.55
CA GLN A 317 5.25 -1.98 -16.79
C GLN A 317 5.22 -1.26 -15.44
N PHE A 318 4.27 -0.33 -15.22
CA PHE A 318 4.11 0.40 -13.96
C PHE A 318 3.04 -0.18 -13.02
N PHE A 319 2.09 -0.97 -13.54
CA PHE A 319 1.11 -1.69 -12.73
C PHE A 319 0.97 -3.12 -13.20
N SER A 320 1.52 -4.01 -12.38
CA SER A 320 1.19 -5.43 -12.33
C SER A 320 -0.33 -5.64 -12.34
N SER A 321 -0.88 -5.97 -13.51
CA SER A 321 -1.82 -7.09 -13.77
C SER A 321 -2.51 -6.91 -15.13
N VAL A 322 -2.19 -7.84 -16.04
CA VAL A 322 -2.79 -8.26 -17.33
C VAL A 322 -4.14 -7.61 -17.79
N PRO A 323 -4.28 -7.12 -19.05
CA PRO A 323 -5.57 -6.99 -19.72
C PRO A 323 -5.89 -8.20 -20.62
N ILE A 324 -7.16 -8.58 -20.58
CA ILE A 324 -7.79 -9.62 -21.38
C ILE A 324 -7.96 -9.10 -22.82
N GLU A 325 -7.17 -9.63 -23.75
CA GLU A 325 -7.59 -9.76 -25.16
C GLU A 325 -8.73 -10.79 -25.23
N VAL A 326 -9.33 -11.03 -26.40
CA VAL A 326 -10.12 -12.25 -26.61
C VAL A 326 -9.19 -13.43 -26.36
N ALA A 327 -9.11 -13.86 -25.09
CA ALA A 327 -8.09 -14.76 -24.62
C ALA A 327 -8.48 -16.14 -25.12
N GLU A 328 -7.53 -16.87 -25.68
CA GLU A 328 -7.53 -18.31 -25.46
C GLU A 328 -7.94 -18.54 -24.00
N ILE A 329 -8.99 -19.34 -23.79
CA ILE A 329 -9.55 -19.58 -22.46
C ILE A 329 -8.35 -19.88 -21.54
N PRO A 330 -8.07 -19.05 -20.50
CA PRO A 330 -6.77 -19.07 -19.87
C PRO A 330 -6.52 -20.46 -19.32
N ARG A 331 -5.49 -21.10 -19.87
CA ARG A 331 -5.10 -22.43 -19.43
C ARG A 331 -4.49 -22.26 -18.04
N ALA A 332 -5.09 -22.86 -17.04
CA ALA A 332 -4.61 -22.87 -15.67
C ALA A 332 -3.81 -24.14 -15.42
N ASN A 333 -2.58 -23.94 -14.93
CA ASN A 333 -1.74 -24.99 -14.41
C ASN A 333 -1.49 -24.66 -12.93
N THR A 334 -1.95 -25.51 -12.01
CA THR A 334 -1.79 -25.26 -10.58
C THR A 334 -1.44 -26.52 -9.80
N ILE A 335 -0.67 -26.34 -8.73
CA ILE A 335 -0.43 -27.35 -7.70
C ILE A 335 -1.23 -26.91 -6.47
N ALA A 336 -2.13 -27.78 -6.02
CA ALA A 336 -3.00 -27.48 -4.90
C ALA A 336 -3.34 -28.75 -4.11
N TRP A 337 -3.90 -28.57 -2.92
CA TRP A 337 -4.37 -29.67 -2.08
C TRP A 337 -5.88 -29.80 -2.15
N VAL A 338 -6.36 -31.03 -2.30
CA VAL A 338 -7.79 -31.33 -2.37
C VAL A 338 -8.46 -31.09 -1.02
N GLN A 339 -9.43 -30.19 -0.98
CA GLN A 339 -10.23 -29.86 0.20
C GLN A 339 -11.51 -30.68 0.28
N SER A 340 -12.19 -30.88 -0.86
CA SER A 340 -13.38 -31.73 -0.94
C SER A 340 -13.53 -32.36 -2.32
N ILE A 341 -14.25 -33.48 -2.37
CA ILE A 341 -14.51 -34.27 -3.59
C ILE A 341 -16.01 -34.55 -3.67
N ARG A 342 -16.65 -34.17 -4.78
CA ARG A 342 -18.03 -34.55 -5.11
C ARG A 342 -18.05 -35.33 -6.42
N ARG A 343 -18.42 -36.62 -6.35
CA ARG A 343 -18.45 -37.52 -7.51
C ARG A 343 -19.87 -37.65 -8.06
N HIS A 344 -20.03 -37.41 -9.36
CA HIS A 344 -21.25 -37.72 -10.12
C HIS A 344 -20.94 -38.75 -11.21
N LYS A 345 -22.00 -39.26 -11.86
CA LYS A 345 -21.90 -40.31 -12.91
C LYS A 345 -20.91 -39.96 -14.02
N THR A 346 -20.87 -38.71 -14.46
CA THR A 346 -20.06 -38.27 -15.62
C THR A 346 -18.99 -37.24 -15.28
N LYS A 347 -19.15 -36.51 -14.17
CA LYS A 347 -18.25 -35.43 -13.74
C LYS A 347 -17.87 -35.59 -12.28
N THR A 348 -16.65 -35.22 -11.95
CA THR A 348 -16.17 -35.09 -10.58
C THR A 348 -15.78 -33.64 -10.33
N PHE A 349 -16.23 -33.10 -9.20
CA PHE A 349 -15.90 -31.75 -8.74
C PHE A 349 -14.91 -31.87 -7.58
N LEU A 350 -13.77 -31.21 -7.72
CA LEU A 350 -12.75 -31.09 -6.68
C LEU A 350 -12.72 -29.63 -6.25
N ASN A 351 -12.77 -29.36 -4.96
CA ASN A 351 -12.34 -28.06 -4.44
C ASN A 351 -10.87 -28.21 -4.07
N VAL A 352 -10.02 -27.33 -4.60
CA VAL A 352 -8.58 -27.34 -4.31
C VAL A 352 -8.13 -25.99 -3.75
N ASN A 353 -7.13 -26.01 -2.87
CA ASN A 353 -6.57 -24.82 -2.25
C ASN A 353 -5.04 -24.89 -2.23
N ASP A 354 -4.38 -23.80 -2.59
CA ASP A 354 -2.91 -23.67 -2.61
C ASP A 354 -2.36 -22.73 -1.52
N GLY A 355 -3.25 -22.20 -0.66
CA GLY A 355 -2.93 -21.29 0.44
C GLY A 355 -2.86 -19.81 0.05
N THR A 356 -2.97 -19.46 -1.24
CA THR A 356 -2.90 -18.07 -1.71
C THR A 356 -4.16 -17.27 -1.36
N SER A 357 -5.30 -17.95 -1.20
CA SER A 357 -6.61 -17.38 -0.95
C SER A 357 -7.36 -18.20 0.10
N PRO A 358 -8.29 -17.60 0.88
CA PRO A 358 -9.20 -18.35 1.73
C PRO A 358 -10.21 -19.18 0.92
N ASN A 359 -10.48 -18.78 -0.33
CA ASN A 359 -11.46 -19.43 -1.18
C ASN A 359 -10.83 -20.58 -1.96
N ASP A 360 -11.53 -21.71 -2.01
CA ASP A 360 -11.14 -22.84 -2.85
C ASP A 360 -11.40 -22.56 -4.33
N LEU A 361 -10.53 -23.09 -5.18
CA LEU A 361 -10.74 -23.16 -6.62
C LEU A 361 -11.51 -24.44 -6.96
N GLN A 362 -12.66 -24.31 -7.61
CA GLN A 362 -13.39 -25.46 -8.11
C GLN A 362 -12.73 -26.00 -9.39
N VAL A 363 -12.46 -27.30 -9.42
CA VAL A 363 -11.93 -28.03 -10.55
C VAL A 363 -12.95 -29.08 -10.97
N VAL A 364 -13.30 -29.11 -12.25
CA VAL A 364 -14.27 -30.03 -12.85
C VAL A 364 -13.53 -30.94 -13.82
N CYS A 365 -13.50 -32.23 -13.53
CA CYS A 365 -12.90 -33.25 -14.41
C CYS A 365 -13.92 -34.32 -14.80
N SER A 366 -13.67 -35.01 -15.92
CA SER A 366 -14.45 -36.20 -16.29
C SER A 366 -14.16 -37.32 -15.31
N THR A 367 -15.19 -38.00 -14.79
CA THR A 367 -15.02 -39.06 -13.77
C THR A 367 -14.03 -40.17 -14.20
N PRO A 368 -14.00 -40.63 -15.47
CA PRO A 368 -12.99 -41.58 -15.94
C PRO A 368 -11.54 -41.08 -15.90
N ASN A 369 -11.32 -39.77 -15.88
CA ASN A 369 -9.98 -39.15 -15.89
C ASN A 369 -9.47 -38.82 -14.48
N VAL A 370 -10.19 -39.25 -13.43
CA VAL A 370 -9.77 -39.05 -12.04
C VAL A 370 -8.68 -40.07 -11.69
N PRO A 371 -7.52 -39.64 -11.17
CA PRO A 371 -6.45 -40.56 -10.80
C PRO A 371 -6.89 -41.51 -9.68
N GLU A 372 -6.43 -42.76 -9.77
CA GLU A 372 -6.68 -43.78 -8.74
C GLU A 372 -6.06 -43.34 -7.39
N GLY A 373 -6.76 -43.61 -6.29
CA GLY A 373 -6.31 -43.22 -4.95
C GLY A 373 -6.54 -41.75 -4.58
N LEU A 374 -7.19 -40.93 -5.41
CA LEU A 374 -7.51 -39.54 -5.07
C LEU A 374 -8.38 -39.44 -3.80
N SER A 375 -7.87 -38.77 -2.78
CA SER A 375 -8.55 -38.47 -1.52
C SER A 375 -8.42 -36.99 -1.12
N VAL A 376 -9.22 -36.54 -0.16
CA VAL A 376 -9.01 -35.24 0.50
C VAL A 376 -7.60 -35.20 1.11
N GLY A 377 -6.96 -34.03 1.10
CA GLY A 377 -5.60 -33.79 1.56
C GLY A 377 -4.49 -34.16 0.57
N CYS A 378 -4.81 -34.84 -0.53
CA CYS A 378 -3.84 -35.13 -1.59
C CYS A 378 -3.38 -33.86 -2.30
N ALA A 379 -2.09 -33.80 -2.63
CA ALA A 379 -1.54 -32.81 -3.56
C ALA A 379 -1.84 -33.25 -4.99
N VAL A 380 -2.36 -32.33 -5.79
CA VAL A 380 -2.67 -32.56 -7.21
C VAL A 380 -2.06 -31.48 -8.08
N TYR A 381 -1.61 -31.88 -9.27
CA TYR A 381 -1.32 -30.97 -10.36
C TYR A 381 -2.51 -30.98 -11.33
N VAL A 382 -3.07 -29.81 -11.57
CA VAL A 382 -4.25 -29.64 -12.43
C VAL A 382 -3.84 -28.82 -13.65
N GLU A 383 -4.15 -29.33 -14.83
CA GLU A 383 -4.11 -28.57 -16.09
C GLU A 383 -5.52 -28.48 -16.66
N GLY A 384 -5.94 -27.30 -17.06
CA GLY A 384 -7.26 -27.14 -17.64
C GLY A 384 -7.55 -25.72 -18.08
N GLN A 385 -8.80 -25.49 -18.45
CA GLN A 385 -9.26 -24.20 -18.93
C GLN A 385 -10.06 -23.49 -17.85
N MET A 386 -9.69 -22.24 -17.54
CA MET A 386 -10.44 -21.38 -16.63
C MET A 386 -11.75 -20.95 -17.29
N VAL A 387 -12.88 -21.25 -16.66
CA VAL A 387 -14.20 -20.82 -17.12
C VAL A 387 -14.98 -20.19 -15.97
N LEU A 388 -15.97 -19.36 -16.29
CA LEU A 388 -16.89 -18.83 -15.29
C LEU A 388 -18.10 -19.75 -15.17
N HIS A 389 -18.47 -20.07 -13.94
CA HIS A 389 -19.64 -20.87 -13.63
C HIS A 389 -20.93 -20.11 -13.98
N GLY A 390 -21.83 -20.73 -14.75
CA GLY A 390 -22.91 -20.03 -15.46
C GLY A 390 -23.96 -19.32 -14.60
N HIS A 391 -24.08 -19.63 -13.31
CA HIS A 391 -25.07 -19.00 -12.42
C HIS A 391 -24.45 -18.12 -11.33
N SER A 392 -23.25 -18.42 -10.86
CA SER A 392 -22.57 -17.66 -9.80
C SER A 392 -21.48 -16.72 -10.31
N HIS A 393 -21.14 -16.81 -11.61
CA HIS A 393 -19.96 -16.17 -12.22
C HIS A 393 -18.64 -16.46 -11.46
N ALA A 394 -18.60 -17.50 -10.62
CA ALA A 394 -17.39 -17.89 -9.91
C ALA A 394 -16.42 -18.61 -10.87
N PRO A 395 -15.11 -18.34 -10.78
CA PRO A 395 -14.12 -19.04 -11.61
C PRO A 395 -14.02 -20.52 -11.24
N GLU A 396 -13.99 -21.39 -12.25
CA GLU A 396 -13.73 -22.83 -12.12
C GLU A 396 -12.73 -23.29 -13.20
N VAL A 397 -11.99 -24.36 -12.95
CA VAL A 397 -11.10 -25.00 -13.93
C VAL A 397 -11.81 -26.20 -14.53
N ARG A 398 -12.02 -26.24 -15.84
CA ARG A 398 -12.33 -27.48 -16.57
C ARG A 398 -11.04 -28.23 -16.82
N ALA A 399 -10.75 -29.22 -15.98
CA ALA A 399 -9.51 -29.97 -16.04
C ALA A 399 -9.47 -30.88 -17.26
N GLU A 400 -8.41 -30.73 -18.04
CA GLU A 400 -8.00 -31.65 -19.10
C GLU A 400 -7.21 -32.81 -18.48
N SER A 401 -6.35 -32.51 -17.49
CA SER A 401 -5.56 -33.48 -16.74
C SER A 401 -5.55 -33.17 -15.24
N VAL A 402 -5.63 -34.23 -14.42
CA VAL A 402 -5.40 -34.16 -12.97
C VAL A 402 -4.40 -35.24 -12.61
N ARG A 403 -3.21 -34.84 -12.16
CA ARG A 403 -2.15 -35.76 -11.74
C ARG A 403 -2.01 -35.76 -10.23
N LEU A 404 -2.00 -36.94 -9.64
CA LEU A 404 -1.75 -37.11 -8.22
C LEU A 404 -0.24 -36.94 -7.94
N LEU A 405 0.12 -36.01 -7.04
CA LEU A 405 1.51 -35.73 -6.67
C LEU A 405 1.91 -36.35 -5.33
N SER A 406 0.94 -36.79 -4.52
CA SER A 406 1.17 -37.39 -3.21
C SER A 406 0.42 -38.70 -3.06
N PRO A 407 0.89 -39.66 -2.25
CA PRO A 407 0.13 -40.86 -1.95
C PRO A 407 -1.22 -40.54 -1.26
N PRO A 408 -2.21 -41.45 -1.33
CA PRO A 408 -3.50 -41.28 -0.66
C PRO A 408 -3.33 -41.08 0.84
N VAL A 409 -4.06 -40.11 1.42
CA VAL A 409 -3.89 -39.75 2.84
C VAL A 409 -4.31 -40.87 3.79
N ASN A 410 -5.15 -41.80 3.34
CA ASN A 410 -5.55 -42.98 4.11
C ASN A 410 -4.36 -43.93 4.45
N ALA A 411 -3.19 -43.72 3.85
CA ALA A 411 -1.94 -44.40 4.18
C ALA A 411 -1.14 -43.72 5.30
N ILE A 412 -1.58 -42.55 5.77
CA ILE A 412 -0.97 -41.77 6.85
C ILE A 412 -1.82 -42.01 8.11
N THR A 413 -1.16 -42.14 9.27
CA THR A 413 -1.68 -42.55 10.59
C THR A 413 -3.15 -42.19 10.89
N ALA A 414 -3.83 -43.02 11.70
CA ALA A 414 -5.26 -42.86 12.05
C ALA A 414 -5.64 -41.42 12.50
N GLU A 415 -4.72 -40.70 13.13
CA GLU A 415 -4.88 -39.30 13.58
C GLU A 415 -4.78 -38.28 12.43
N ALA A 416 -3.86 -38.48 11.48
CA ALA A 416 -3.78 -37.65 10.27
C ALA A 416 -5.03 -37.84 9.39
N SER A 417 -5.55 -39.06 9.32
CA SER A 417 -6.85 -39.36 8.70
C SER A 417 -8.00 -38.62 9.40
N HIS A 418 -7.91 -38.35 10.70
CA HIS A 418 -8.95 -37.64 11.45
C HIS A 418 -8.92 -36.13 11.21
N ILE A 419 -7.74 -35.52 11.04
CA ILE A 419 -7.60 -34.10 10.66
C ILE A 419 -8.03 -33.88 9.21
N VAL A 420 -7.60 -34.77 8.30
CA VAL A 420 -7.94 -34.68 6.88
C VAL A 420 -9.42 -35.03 6.61
N GLY A 421 -9.97 -35.99 7.35
CA GLY A 421 -11.40 -36.26 7.36
C GLY A 421 -12.22 -35.09 7.92
N ALA A 422 -11.73 -34.43 8.97
CA ALA A 422 -12.35 -33.24 9.55
C ALA A 422 -12.34 -32.03 8.58
N MET A 423 -11.31 -31.87 7.74
CA MET A 423 -11.33 -30.87 6.65
C MET A 423 -12.52 -31.07 5.68
N SER A 424 -13.05 -32.29 5.58
CA SER A 424 -14.09 -32.63 4.61
C SER A 424 -15.54 -32.53 5.14
N HIS A 425 -15.82 -32.79 6.42
CA HIS A 425 -17.20 -32.94 6.93
C HIS A 425 -17.49 -32.36 8.33
N SER A 426 -16.48 -32.02 9.16
CA SER A 426 -16.69 -31.41 10.48
C SER A 426 -15.44 -30.68 10.99
N ARG A 427 -15.54 -29.40 11.34
CA ARG A 427 -14.37 -28.64 11.81
C ARG A 427 -13.74 -29.32 13.04
N PRO A 428 -12.39 -29.47 13.11
CA PRO A 428 -11.70 -30.03 14.26
C PRO A 428 -12.04 -29.28 15.57
N ARG A 429 -11.70 -29.85 16.73
CA ARG A 429 -11.69 -29.05 17.98
C ARG A 429 -10.41 -28.23 18.05
N LEU A 430 -10.45 -26.99 18.55
CA LEU A 430 -9.23 -26.17 18.71
C LEU A 430 -8.15 -26.86 19.54
N GLY A 431 -8.53 -27.68 20.53
CA GLY A 431 -7.58 -28.49 21.31
C GLY A 431 -6.78 -29.48 20.45
N LEU A 432 -7.38 -30.06 19.41
CA LEU A 432 -6.67 -30.90 18.44
C LEU A 432 -5.75 -30.05 17.54
N LEU A 433 -6.17 -28.85 17.14
CA LEU A 433 -5.33 -27.97 16.32
C LEU A 433 -4.10 -27.45 17.06
N ARG A 434 -4.18 -27.32 18.39
CA ARG A 434 -3.06 -26.90 19.25
C ARG A 434 -2.21 -28.07 19.75
N SER A 435 -2.54 -29.32 19.40
CA SER A 435 -1.70 -30.48 19.70
C SER A 435 -0.53 -30.58 18.74
N GLU A 436 0.52 -31.33 19.10
CA GLU A 436 1.68 -31.61 18.24
C GLU A 436 1.26 -32.01 16.82
N HIS A 437 0.38 -33.01 16.73
CA HIS A 437 -0.15 -33.50 15.45
C HIS A 437 -0.98 -32.45 14.70
N GLY A 438 -1.73 -31.61 15.43
CA GLY A 438 -2.50 -30.52 14.85
C GLY A 438 -1.62 -29.45 14.21
N LEU A 439 -0.52 -29.06 14.86
CA LEU A 439 0.34 -27.98 14.41
C LEU A 439 0.98 -28.26 13.04
N PHE A 440 1.29 -29.53 12.72
CA PHE A 440 1.81 -29.93 11.40
C PHE A 440 0.84 -29.65 10.25
N TRP A 441 -0.47 -29.64 10.51
CA TRP A 441 -1.49 -29.61 9.45
C TRP A 441 -2.42 -28.41 9.51
N ARG A 442 -2.54 -27.74 10.67
CA ARG A 442 -3.55 -26.70 10.88
C ARG A 442 -3.44 -25.54 9.90
N HIS A 443 -2.25 -25.25 9.37
CA HIS A 443 -2.03 -24.18 8.39
C HIS A 443 -2.74 -24.45 7.04
N ARG A 444 -3.20 -25.67 6.79
CA ARG A 444 -4.04 -26.02 5.63
C ARG A 444 -5.52 -25.71 5.84
N LEU A 445 -5.93 -25.37 7.07
CA LEU A 445 -7.27 -24.90 7.34
C LEU A 445 -7.42 -23.44 6.92
N PRO A 446 -8.55 -23.04 6.32
CA PRO A 446 -8.77 -21.68 5.85
C PRO A 446 -8.49 -20.61 6.91
N GLU A 447 -8.83 -20.87 8.18
CA GLU A 447 -8.74 -19.92 9.28
C GLU A 447 -7.28 -19.64 9.68
N MET A 448 -6.46 -20.69 9.75
CA MET A 448 -5.02 -20.55 10.04
C MET A 448 -4.25 -20.00 8.85
N ALA A 449 -4.59 -20.40 7.63
CA ALA A 449 -4.02 -19.81 6.42
C ALA A 449 -4.34 -18.31 6.33
N SER A 450 -5.60 -17.94 6.64
CA SER A 450 -6.06 -16.54 6.72
C SER A 450 -5.27 -15.76 7.77
N MET A 451 -5.09 -16.32 8.96
CA MET A 451 -4.28 -15.71 10.00
C MET A 451 -2.84 -15.47 9.53
N LEU A 452 -2.22 -16.42 8.83
CA LEU A 452 -0.84 -16.26 8.34
C LEU A 452 -0.71 -15.18 7.27
N ARG A 453 -1.64 -15.12 6.32
CA ARG A 453 -1.70 -14.04 5.32
C ARG A 453 -1.85 -12.69 6.00
N LEU A 454 -2.77 -12.59 6.95
CA LEU A 454 -3.05 -11.35 7.69
C LEU A 454 -1.91 -10.93 8.63
N ARG A 455 -1.24 -11.89 9.29
CA ARG A 455 -0.01 -11.66 10.05
C ARG A 455 1.09 -11.08 9.17
N ALA A 456 1.30 -11.65 7.98
CA ALA A 456 2.28 -11.14 7.01
C ALA A 456 1.93 -9.72 6.53
N ALA A 457 0.65 -9.46 6.24
CA ALA A 457 0.17 -8.13 5.88
C ALA A 457 0.39 -7.10 7.00
N CYS A 458 0.13 -7.48 8.26
CA CYS A 458 0.37 -6.63 9.42
C CYS A 458 1.86 -6.25 9.54
N LYS A 459 2.78 -7.21 9.39
CA LYS A 459 4.23 -6.93 9.36
C LYS A 459 4.60 -5.92 8.27
N SER A 460 4.04 -6.05 7.07
CA SER A 460 4.25 -5.11 5.96
C SER A 460 3.76 -3.70 6.30
N ILE A 461 2.60 -3.60 6.96
CA ILE A 461 2.02 -2.33 7.42
C ILE A 461 2.92 -1.68 8.48
N VAL A 462 3.32 -2.42 9.52
CA VAL A 462 4.24 -1.94 10.57
C VAL A 462 5.50 -1.31 9.97
N ARG A 463 6.19 -2.05 9.09
CA ARG A 463 7.43 -1.55 8.45
C ARG A 463 7.19 -0.27 7.65
N ARG A 464 6.10 -0.21 6.88
CA ARG A 464 5.74 0.96 6.08
C ARG A 464 5.40 2.18 6.95
N VAL A 465 4.68 1.98 8.06
CA VAL A 465 4.33 3.06 9.01
C VAL A 465 5.61 3.65 9.61
N LEU A 466 6.50 2.81 10.14
CA LEU A 466 7.73 3.26 10.78
C LEU A 466 8.70 3.89 9.79
N GLN A 467 8.83 3.33 8.58
CA GLN A 467 9.60 3.93 7.50
C GLN A 467 9.07 5.32 7.12
N THR A 468 7.75 5.49 7.00
CA THR A 468 7.14 6.79 6.67
C THR A 468 7.35 7.83 7.77
N ARG A 469 7.49 7.38 9.02
CA ARG A 469 7.78 8.21 10.20
C ARG A 469 9.28 8.49 10.42
N GLY A 470 10.14 7.96 9.55
CA GLY A 470 11.58 8.18 9.59
C GLY A 470 12.33 7.30 10.59
N TYR A 471 11.74 6.20 11.07
CA TYR A 471 12.46 5.22 11.86
C TYR A 471 13.30 4.31 10.96
N LEU A 472 14.51 4.02 11.40
CA LEU A 472 15.39 3.03 10.78
C LEU A 472 15.17 1.64 11.41
N GLU A 473 14.89 0.63 10.59
CA GLU A 473 14.85 -0.78 11.04
C GLU A 473 16.28 -1.24 11.32
N VAL A 474 16.53 -1.77 12.51
CA VAL A 474 17.84 -2.26 12.96
C VAL A 474 17.72 -3.65 13.56
N ASP A 475 18.77 -4.44 13.38
CA ASP A 475 18.90 -5.76 14.01
C ASP A 475 19.67 -5.64 15.32
N THR A 476 19.14 -6.25 16.37
CA THR A 476 19.74 -6.26 17.71
C THR A 476 20.11 -7.68 18.15
N PRO A 477 21.09 -7.86 19.06
CA PRO A 477 21.49 -9.18 19.52
C PRO A 477 20.34 -9.96 20.19
N ILE A 478 20.19 -11.24 19.82
CA ILE A 478 19.29 -12.17 20.51
C ILE A 478 19.97 -12.81 21.71
N LEU A 479 21.26 -13.10 21.59
CA LEU A 479 22.09 -13.65 22.66
C LEU A 479 22.63 -12.49 23.50
N THR A 480 22.39 -12.53 24.81
CA THR A 480 22.75 -11.45 25.74
C THR A 480 23.28 -12.01 27.05
N THR A 481 24.16 -11.27 27.72
CA THR A 481 24.62 -11.58 29.09
C THR A 481 23.86 -10.79 30.14
N THR A 482 22.86 -10.00 29.73
CA THR A 482 22.13 -9.07 30.60
C THR A 482 20.63 -9.27 30.47
N ASP A 483 19.95 -9.30 31.61
CA ASP A 483 18.50 -9.19 31.68
C ASP A 483 18.09 -7.71 31.60
N CYS A 484 17.41 -7.34 30.51
CA CYS A 484 16.97 -5.97 30.27
C CYS A 484 15.86 -5.55 31.26
N GLU A 485 14.93 -6.43 31.56
CA GLU A 485 13.76 -6.13 32.42
C GLU A 485 14.07 -6.36 33.91
N GLY A 486 15.10 -7.15 34.22
CA GLY A 486 15.58 -7.40 35.59
C GLY A 486 14.66 -8.31 36.41
N ALA A 487 13.71 -8.99 35.76
CA ALA A 487 12.75 -9.89 36.39
C ALA A 487 13.29 -11.32 36.58
N GLY A 488 14.44 -11.66 36.01
CA GLY A 488 15.08 -12.98 36.12
C GLY A 488 14.45 -14.05 35.21
N GLU A 489 13.45 -13.70 34.41
CA GLU A 489 12.67 -14.63 33.58
C GLU A 489 13.29 -14.85 32.19
N THR A 490 14.58 -15.20 32.17
CA THR A 490 15.34 -15.39 30.93
C THR A 490 15.64 -16.86 30.65
N PHE A 491 15.72 -17.24 29.38
CA PHE A 491 16.19 -18.59 29.00
C PHE A 491 17.71 -18.62 28.96
N LEU A 492 18.33 -19.54 29.70
CA LEU A 492 19.77 -19.76 29.72
C LEU A 492 20.23 -20.60 28.52
N VAL A 493 21.26 -20.13 27.82
CA VAL A 493 21.89 -20.80 26.67
C VAL A 493 23.22 -21.41 27.10
N LYS A 494 23.35 -22.73 27.00
CA LYS A 494 24.58 -23.48 27.32
C LYS A 494 25.07 -24.24 26.09
N SER A 495 26.38 -24.16 25.82
CA SER A 495 27.02 -25.04 24.83
C SER A 495 27.30 -26.42 25.45
N SER A 496 27.06 -27.49 24.70
CA SER A 496 27.36 -28.87 25.13
C SER A 496 28.84 -29.25 24.99
N SER A 497 29.63 -28.46 24.26
CA SER A 497 31.03 -28.76 23.92
C SER A 497 32.08 -28.03 24.76
N THR A 498 31.69 -27.09 25.63
CA THR A 498 32.62 -26.35 26.48
C THR A 498 33.04 -27.19 27.68
N THR A 499 34.32 -27.56 27.74
CA THR A 499 34.97 -28.01 28.99
C THR A 499 35.00 -26.85 30.00
N GLU A 500 35.17 -27.12 31.30
CA GLU A 500 35.18 -26.08 32.36
C GLU A 500 36.18 -24.91 32.11
N LYS A 501 37.13 -25.08 31.19
CA LYS A 501 38.11 -24.06 30.78
C LYS A 501 37.62 -23.06 29.72
N ASP A 502 36.54 -23.36 29.01
CA ASP A 502 35.99 -22.53 27.91
C ASP A 502 34.70 -21.78 28.31
N GLN A 503 34.39 -21.69 29.60
CA GLN A 503 33.21 -20.96 30.05
C GLN A 503 33.35 -19.47 29.66
N VAL A 504 32.42 -18.99 28.84
CA VAL A 504 32.17 -17.56 28.69
C VAL A 504 32.03 -16.97 30.10
N ALA A 505 32.79 -15.92 30.41
CA ALA A 505 32.94 -15.39 31.78
C ALA A 505 31.62 -14.94 32.43
N ALA A 506 30.54 -14.76 31.64
CA ALA A 506 29.19 -14.46 32.10
C ALA A 506 28.17 -15.42 31.46
N PRO A 507 27.09 -15.79 32.17
CA PRO A 507 26.04 -16.65 31.64
C PRO A 507 25.36 -16.00 30.42
N LEU A 508 25.07 -16.80 29.40
CA LEU A 508 24.45 -16.36 28.15
C LEU A 508 22.96 -16.66 28.16
N HIS A 509 22.13 -15.70 27.76
CA HIS A 509 20.69 -15.77 27.80
C HIS A 509 20.07 -15.39 26.45
N LEU A 510 18.83 -15.81 26.22
CA LEU A 510 17.99 -15.23 25.17
C LEU A 510 17.40 -13.91 25.65
N THR A 511 17.37 -12.91 24.76
CA THR A 511 16.92 -11.57 25.11
C THR A 511 15.42 -11.51 25.42
N VAL A 512 15.09 -10.77 26.47
CA VAL A 512 13.70 -10.39 26.81
C VAL A 512 13.28 -9.12 26.06
N SER A 513 14.23 -8.29 25.63
CA SER A 513 13.98 -7.00 24.98
C SER A 513 15.26 -6.46 24.31
N ALA A 514 15.11 -5.80 23.16
CA ALA A 514 16.18 -5.14 22.43
C ALA A 514 16.52 -3.73 22.95
N GLN A 515 15.71 -3.20 23.88
CA GLN A 515 15.68 -1.79 24.28
C GLN A 515 17.07 -1.18 24.55
N LEU A 516 17.90 -1.80 25.40
CA LEU A 516 19.21 -1.23 25.76
C LEU A 516 20.12 -0.98 24.54
N HIS A 517 20.02 -1.85 23.53
CA HIS A 517 20.76 -1.71 22.27
C HIS A 517 20.15 -0.63 21.37
N LEU A 518 18.81 -0.54 21.33
CA LEU A 518 18.11 0.52 20.59
C LEU A 518 18.44 1.90 21.15
N GLU A 519 18.59 2.05 22.47
CA GLU A 519 19.01 3.31 23.09
C GLU A 519 20.39 3.76 22.59
N ALA A 520 21.36 2.85 22.54
CA ALA A 520 22.68 3.16 21.99
C ALA A 520 22.62 3.60 20.51
N LEU A 521 21.79 2.94 19.70
CA LEU A 521 21.63 3.25 18.29
C LEU A 521 20.85 4.55 18.06
N ALA A 522 19.84 4.83 18.87
CA ALA A 522 19.01 6.04 18.78
C ALA A 522 19.85 7.31 18.99
N LEU A 523 20.85 7.27 19.86
CA LEU A 523 21.77 8.40 20.07
C LEU A 523 22.56 8.78 18.80
N GLY A 524 22.81 7.83 17.89
CA GLY A 524 23.47 8.09 16.61
C GLY A 524 22.50 8.32 15.44
N MET A 525 21.33 7.69 15.46
CA MET A 525 20.41 7.63 14.31
C MET A 525 19.09 8.39 14.53
N SER A 526 18.92 9.03 15.68
CA SER A 526 17.72 9.74 16.15
C SER A 526 16.49 8.85 16.39
N LYS A 527 16.08 8.02 15.42
CA LYS A 527 14.91 7.15 15.47
C LYS A 527 15.23 5.76 14.94
N VAL A 528 15.11 4.74 15.79
CA VAL A 528 15.35 3.34 15.42
C VAL A 528 14.23 2.44 15.90
N TYR A 529 14.02 1.33 15.22
CA TYR A 529 13.10 0.30 15.66
C TYR A 529 13.60 -1.10 15.28
N THR A 530 13.11 -2.11 15.99
CA THR A 530 13.27 -3.51 15.58
C THR A 530 11.93 -4.24 15.69
N LEU A 531 11.73 -5.25 14.84
CA LEU A 531 10.65 -6.22 14.94
C LEU A 531 11.27 -7.59 15.10
N SER A 532 11.62 -7.93 16.34
CA SER A 532 12.51 -9.05 16.68
C SER A 532 11.79 -10.09 17.55
N PRO A 533 12.16 -11.38 17.46
CA PRO A 533 11.75 -12.34 18.47
C PRO A 533 12.35 -11.99 19.83
N THR A 534 11.53 -12.16 20.87
CA THR A 534 11.87 -11.97 22.27
C THR A 534 11.33 -13.13 23.09
N PHE A 535 12.02 -13.45 24.17
CA PHE A 535 11.81 -14.69 24.91
C PHE A 535 11.57 -14.40 26.39
N ARG A 536 10.52 -14.99 26.97
CA ARG A 536 10.21 -14.87 28.40
C ARG A 536 9.99 -16.23 29.02
N ALA A 537 10.71 -16.51 30.10
CA ALA A 537 10.64 -17.76 30.84
C ALA A 537 9.66 -17.69 32.04
N GLU A 538 8.64 -16.82 31.96
CA GLU A 538 7.58 -16.65 32.96
C GLU A 538 6.70 -17.91 33.02
N PRO A 539 6.53 -18.59 34.18
CA PRO A 539 5.75 -19.83 34.36
C PRO A 539 4.21 -19.64 34.21
N SER A 540 3.78 -19.03 33.11
CA SER A 540 2.42 -18.58 32.87
C SER A 540 1.78 -19.30 31.69
N HIS A 541 0.65 -19.98 31.94
CA HIS A 541 -0.10 -20.73 30.93
C HIS A 541 -1.34 -19.98 30.40
N SER A 542 -1.39 -18.64 30.60
CA SER A 542 -2.54 -17.82 30.24
C SER A 542 -2.82 -17.82 28.72
N ARG A 543 -4.00 -17.30 28.31
CA ARG A 543 -4.35 -17.13 26.89
C ARG A 543 -3.59 -15.98 26.20
N LEU A 544 -2.82 -15.20 26.96
CA LEU A 544 -2.15 -13.96 26.52
C LEU A 544 -0.61 -14.05 26.57
N HIS A 545 -0.06 -15.21 26.94
CA HIS A 545 1.38 -15.42 27.09
C HIS A 545 1.92 -16.45 26.11
N LEU A 546 3.12 -16.17 25.60
CA LEU A 546 3.97 -17.05 24.81
C LEU A 546 5.38 -16.97 25.38
N ALA A 547 6.12 -18.07 25.33
CA ALA A 547 7.53 -18.09 25.70
C ALA A 547 8.44 -17.46 24.63
N GLU A 548 8.00 -17.48 23.38
CA GLU A 548 8.63 -16.84 22.22
C GLU A 548 7.56 -16.04 21.46
N PHE A 549 7.79 -14.76 21.27
CA PHE A 549 6.87 -13.85 20.58
C PHE A 549 7.65 -12.75 19.85
N LEU A 550 6.99 -12.04 18.94
CA LEU A 550 7.57 -10.87 18.29
C LEU A 550 7.27 -9.60 19.09
N MET A 551 8.31 -8.81 19.33
CA MET A 551 8.19 -7.48 19.90
C MET A 551 8.53 -6.44 18.83
N LEU A 552 7.68 -5.43 18.71
CA LEU A 552 7.99 -4.21 17.98
C LEU A 552 8.52 -3.20 19.00
N GLU A 553 9.81 -2.92 18.96
CA GLU A 553 10.45 -1.97 19.88
C GLU A 553 10.95 -0.77 19.11
N ALA A 554 10.64 0.44 19.58
CA ALA A 554 11.05 1.68 18.94
C ALA A 554 11.62 2.65 19.96
N GLU A 555 12.71 3.33 19.59
CA GLU A 555 13.45 4.26 20.44
C GLU A 555 13.73 5.56 19.68
N SER A 556 13.55 6.70 20.35
CA SER A 556 13.74 8.01 19.74
C SER A 556 14.26 9.06 20.72
N VAL A 557 15.21 9.88 20.26
CA VAL A 557 15.67 11.10 20.96
C VAL A 557 14.63 12.22 20.96
N THR A 558 13.51 12.06 20.24
CA THR A 558 12.41 13.04 20.23
C THR A 558 11.35 12.75 21.29
N MET A 559 11.37 11.57 21.93
CA MET A 559 10.38 11.15 22.93
C MET A 559 10.89 11.46 24.35
N THR A 560 11.01 12.75 24.68
CA THR A 560 11.67 13.19 25.93
C THR A 560 10.72 13.39 27.11
N THR A 561 9.41 13.26 26.90
CA THR A 561 8.37 13.40 27.94
C THR A 561 7.36 12.26 27.82
N VAL A 562 6.66 11.96 28.92
CA VAL A 562 5.59 10.94 28.93
C VAL A 562 4.48 11.29 27.93
N ASP A 563 4.13 12.58 27.79
CA ASP A 563 3.13 13.03 26.82
C ASP A 563 3.58 12.78 25.37
N ALA A 564 4.82 13.15 25.04
CA ALA A 564 5.37 12.92 23.70
C ALA A 564 5.47 11.43 23.37
N LEU A 565 5.80 10.61 24.36
CA LEU A 565 5.80 9.15 24.25
C LEU A 565 4.38 8.61 24.01
N CYS A 566 3.39 9.04 24.78
CA CYS A 566 1.99 8.68 24.58
C CYS A 566 1.48 9.08 23.18
N ASP A 567 1.78 10.32 22.75
CA ASP A 567 1.39 10.84 21.43
C ASP A 567 1.96 9.98 20.30
N GLU A 568 3.24 9.63 20.39
CA GLU A 568 3.92 8.82 19.36
C GLU A 568 3.41 7.38 19.36
N ILE A 569 3.23 6.74 20.54
CA ILE A 569 2.64 5.40 20.66
C ILE A 569 1.23 5.38 20.05
N GLU A 570 0.37 6.31 20.45
CA GLU A 570 -1.00 6.40 19.98
C GLU A 570 -1.04 6.55 18.46
N SER A 571 -0.21 7.44 17.94
CA SER A 571 -0.16 7.70 16.50
C SER A 571 0.35 6.48 15.72
N ILE A 572 1.37 5.77 16.21
CA ILE A 572 1.87 4.54 15.57
C ILE A 572 0.83 3.41 15.63
N VAL A 573 0.19 3.19 16.78
CA VAL A 573 -0.86 2.16 16.93
C VAL A 573 -2.02 2.44 15.98
N ARG A 574 -2.49 3.69 15.87
CA ARG A 574 -3.54 4.09 14.94
C ARG A 574 -3.10 3.94 13.48
N ASP A 575 -1.90 4.39 13.14
CA ASP A 575 -1.37 4.29 11.78
C ASP A 575 -1.15 2.84 11.32
N ILE A 576 -0.97 1.91 12.26
CA ILE A 576 -0.96 0.47 11.96
C ILE A 576 -2.40 -0.06 11.85
N ALA A 577 -3.24 0.24 12.84
CA ALA A 577 -4.58 -0.33 12.97
C ALA A 577 -5.57 0.17 11.90
N SER A 578 -5.53 1.44 11.50
CA SER A 578 -6.41 2.02 10.48
C SER A 578 -6.26 1.38 9.10
N PRO A 579 -5.06 1.32 8.47
CA PRO A 579 -4.92 0.64 7.18
C PRO A 579 -5.13 -0.88 7.29
N TYR A 580 -4.91 -1.47 8.46
CA TYR A 580 -5.25 -2.86 8.70
C TYR A 580 -6.78 -3.06 8.75
N LEU A 581 -7.52 -2.16 9.37
CA LEU A 581 -8.99 -2.17 9.37
C LEU A 581 -9.55 -1.99 7.94
N ASP A 582 -8.95 -1.12 7.15
CA ASP A 582 -9.30 -0.96 5.73
C ASP A 582 -9.05 -2.26 4.93
N LEU A 583 -7.92 -2.93 5.19
CA LEU A 583 -7.62 -4.25 4.60
C LEU A 583 -8.67 -5.30 4.99
N LEU A 584 -9.03 -5.37 6.27
CA LEU A 584 -10.01 -6.31 6.79
C LEU A 584 -11.42 -6.06 6.27
N SER A 585 -11.78 -4.80 5.99
CA SER A 585 -13.10 -4.41 5.49
C SER A 585 -13.26 -4.50 3.98
N THR A 586 -12.17 -4.74 3.24
CA THR A 586 -12.16 -4.79 1.78
C THR A 586 -11.66 -6.14 1.26
N ILE A 587 -10.35 -6.26 1.04
CA ILE A 587 -9.71 -7.37 0.31
C ILE A 587 -9.71 -8.66 1.13
N SER A 588 -9.57 -8.55 2.45
CA SER A 588 -9.45 -9.70 3.36
C SER A 588 -10.72 -9.96 4.17
N GLN A 589 -11.88 -9.49 3.70
CA GLN A 589 -13.15 -9.74 4.39
C GLN A 589 -13.44 -11.24 4.56
N ASN A 590 -13.11 -12.05 3.53
CA ASN A 590 -13.25 -13.50 3.61
C ASN A 590 -12.24 -14.10 4.61
N ASP A 591 -10.99 -13.65 4.62
CA ASP A 591 -9.98 -14.11 5.58
C ASP A 591 -10.44 -13.88 7.03
N LEU A 592 -10.93 -12.67 7.32
CA LEU A 592 -11.45 -12.33 8.65
C LEU A 592 -12.69 -13.16 9.00
N HIS A 593 -13.60 -13.37 8.04
CA HIS A 593 -14.77 -14.20 8.23
C HIS A 593 -14.38 -15.64 8.62
N HIS A 594 -13.40 -16.23 7.94
CA HIS A 594 -12.88 -17.55 8.30
C HIS A 594 -12.34 -17.54 9.73
N ILE A 595 -11.46 -16.60 10.08
CA ILE A 595 -10.89 -16.48 11.43
C ILE A 595 -11.99 -16.39 12.50
N LEU A 596 -12.92 -15.44 12.39
CA LEU A 596 -13.94 -15.21 13.41
C LEU A 596 -15.03 -16.28 13.42
N SER A 597 -15.20 -17.04 12.34
CA SER A 597 -16.14 -18.17 12.35
C SER A 597 -15.69 -19.34 13.23
N TYR A 598 -14.43 -19.35 13.69
CA TYR A 598 -13.83 -20.54 14.29
C TYR A 598 -12.83 -20.29 15.43
N LEU A 599 -12.04 -19.22 15.35
CA LEU A 599 -10.98 -18.92 16.32
C LEU A 599 -11.43 -17.98 17.44
N SER A 600 -12.65 -17.46 17.34
CA SER A 600 -13.24 -16.56 18.33
C SER A 600 -14.12 -17.30 19.35
N GLU A 601 -13.79 -18.56 19.73
CA GLU A 601 -14.58 -19.39 20.68
C GLU A 601 -14.73 -18.73 22.08
N THR A 602 -15.57 -17.70 22.16
CA THR A 602 -16.18 -17.13 23.35
C THR A 602 -17.70 -17.38 23.28
N PRO A 603 -18.36 -17.60 24.43
CA PRO A 603 -19.81 -17.44 24.53
C PRO A 603 -20.18 -16.02 24.08
N GLY A 604 -20.94 -15.90 22.99
CA GLY A 604 -21.23 -14.60 22.36
C GLY A 604 -20.32 -14.24 21.18
N ALA A 605 -20.08 -15.21 20.28
CA ALA A 605 -19.31 -15.00 19.06
C ALA A 605 -19.70 -13.70 18.34
N VAL A 606 -18.76 -12.77 18.29
CA VAL A 606 -18.95 -11.45 17.69
C VAL A 606 -18.89 -11.61 16.18
N SER A 607 -19.93 -11.17 15.48
CA SER A 607 -19.93 -11.22 14.01
C SER A 607 -18.77 -10.37 13.46
N PRO A 608 -18.18 -10.70 12.29
CA PRO A 608 -17.10 -9.89 11.72
C PRO A 608 -17.45 -8.39 11.60
N SER A 609 -18.70 -8.08 11.26
CA SER A 609 -19.17 -6.69 11.18
C SER A 609 -19.22 -5.99 12.54
N GLU A 610 -19.56 -6.70 13.61
CA GLU A 610 -19.57 -6.17 14.98
C GLU A 610 -18.16 -6.00 15.55
N HIS A 611 -17.24 -6.91 15.23
CA HIS A 611 -15.82 -6.78 15.58
C HIS A 611 -15.20 -5.55 14.90
N LEU A 612 -15.42 -5.41 13.59
CA LEU A 612 -14.96 -4.23 12.83
C LEU A 612 -15.53 -2.92 13.38
N LYS A 613 -16.82 -2.90 13.78
CA LYS A 613 -17.43 -1.73 14.44
C LYS A 613 -16.79 -1.42 15.79
N THR A 614 -16.47 -2.44 16.58
CA THR A 614 -15.78 -2.28 17.87
C THR A 614 -14.39 -1.69 17.68
N LEU A 615 -13.61 -2.24 16.74
CA LEU A 615 -12.29 -1.69 16.38
C LEU A 615 -12.40 -0.23 15.90
N GLN A 616 -13.34 0.04 15.00
CA GLN A 616 -13.56 1.40 14.50
C GLN A 616 -13.97 2.36 15.62
N SER A 617 -14.79 1.93 16.57
CA SER A 617 -15.19 2.72 17.74
C SER A 617 -13.97 3.09 18.59
N VAL A 618 -13.12 2.12 18.93
CA VAL A 618 -11.88 2.35 19.69
C VAL A 618 -10.93 3.29 18.93
N LEU A 619 -10.80 3.13 17.62
CA LEU A 619 -9.97 3.99 16.77
C LEU A 619 -10.57 5.36 16.45
N SER A 620 -11.85 5.60 16.72
CA SER A 620 -12.51 6.88 16.44
C SER A 620 -12.31 7.95 17.52
N ARG A 621 -11.89 7.53 18.71
CA ARG A 621 -11.72 8.40 19.89
C ARG A 621 -10.26 8.43 20.30
N PRO A 622 -9.71 9.56 20.80
CA PRO A 622 -8.37 9.59 21.39
C PRO A 622 -8.28 8.62 22.58
N PHE A 623 -7.10 8.07 22.85
CA PHE A 623 -6.90 7.21 24.01
C PHE A 623 -6.85 8.05 25.28
N THR A 624 -7.60 7.62 26.30
CA THR A 624 -7.68 8.33 27.58
C THR A 624 -6.36 8.21 28.31
N ARG A 625 -5.89 9.29 28.93
CA ARG A 625 -4.66 9.29 29.75
C ARG A 625 -5.02 9.48 31.21
N MET A 626 -4.41 8.68 32.07
CA MET A 626 -4.51 8.82 33.51
C MET A 626 -3.19 8.39 34.15
N THR A 627 -2.84 9.02 35.26
CA THR A 627 -1.75 8.56 36.12
C THR A 627 -2.14 7.27 36.83
N PHE A 628 -1.15 6.53 37.32
CA PHE A 628 -1.36 5.29 38.06
C PHE A 628 -2.32 5.47 39.24
N HIS A 629 -2.18 6.57 39.99
CA HIS A 629 -3.04 6.88 41.13
C HIS A 629 -4.46 7.29 40.69
N GLU A 630 -4.60 8.04 39.60
CA GLU A 630 -5.91 8.34 39.03
C GLU A 630 -6.62 7.08 38.53
N ALA A 631 -5.88 6.11 37.98
CA ALA A 631 -6.44 4.82 37.57
C ALA A 631 -6.92 3.98 38.77
N LEU A 632 -6.18 3.97 39.88
CA LEU A 632 -6.61 3.33 41.13
C LEU A 632 -7.89 3.96 41.67
N ASP A 633 -7.90 5.28 41.83
CA ASP A 633 -9.08 6.04 42.23
C ASP A 633 -10.27 5.75 41.31
N TYR A 634 -10.04 5.67 40.00
CA TYR A 634 -11.08 5.41 39.03
C TYR A 634 -11.67 4.02 39.20
N LEU A 635 -10.84 2.99 39.42
CA LEU A 635 -11.29 1.62 39.72
C LEU A 635 -12.10 1.54 41.02
N GLU A 636 -11.66 2.23 42.07
CA GLU A 636 -12.35 2.28 43.36
C GLU A 636 -13.73 2.93 43.25
N ARG A 637 -13.83 4.08 42.57
CA ARG A 637 -15.10 4.79 42.35
C ARG A 637 -16.12 3.95 41.56
N HIS A 638 -15.66 3.01 40.75
CA HIS A 638 -16.52 2.09 39.97
C HIS A 638 -16.73 0.72 40.64
N GLY A 639 -16.27 0.55 41.88
CA GLY A 639 -16.42 -0.69 42.64
C GLY A 639 -15.67 -1.88 42.01
N LYS A 640 -14.56 -1.61 41.32
CA LYS A 640 -13.73 -2.61 40.63
C LYS A 640 -12.45 -2.97 41.41
N ARG A 641 -12.13 -2.22 42.46
CA ARG A 641 -11.02 -2.47 43.39
C ARG A 641 -11.44 -2.01 44.80
N ASN A 642 -11.01 -2.73 45.83
CA ASN A 642 -11.24 -2.37 47.24
C ASN A 642 -9.89 -2.07 47.91
N SER A 643 -9.65 -0.81 48.29
CA SER A 643 -8.44 -0.34 48.96
C SER A 643 -8.35 -0.74 50.44
N THR A 644 -9.45 -1.17 51.06
CA THR A 644 -9.51 -1.50 52.50
C THR A 644 -8.80 -2.80 52.90
N THR A 645 -8.33 -3.60 51.94
CA THR A 645 -7.68 -4.90 52.22
C THR A 645 -6.19 -4.97 51.86
N ASN A 646 -5.62 -3.96 51.20
CA ASN A 646 -4.22 -3.97 50.74
C ASN A 646 -3.41 -2.88 51.43
N THR A 647 -2.47 -3.27 52.28
CA THR A 647 -1.52 -2.35 52.95
C THR A 647 -0.38 -1.89 52.04
N GLU A 648 -0.20 -2.52 50.87
CA GLU A 648 0.76 -2.13 49.84
C GLU A 648 0.04 -1.81 48.53
N VAL A 649 0.44 -0.71 47.88
CA VAL A 649 -0.09 -0.32 46.57
C VAL A 649 0.48 -1.27 45.50
N SER A 650 -0.22 -2.37 45.25
CA SER A 650 0.12 -3.33 44.19
C SER A 650 -0.27 -2.81 42.80
N GLY A 651 0.40 -3.31 41.75
CA GLY A 651 0.06 -3.03 40.35
C GLY A 651 -1.34 -3.53 39.97
N PHE A 652 -1.69 -3.42 38.68
CA PHE A 652 -2.99 -3.87 38.19
C PHE A 652 -2.97 -5.36 37.85
N ASN A 653 -4.00 -6.10 38.26
CA ASN A 653 -4.25 -7.43 37.69
C ASN A 653 -4.98 -7.31 36.34
N LYS A 654 -5.13 -8.43 35.62
CA LYS A 654 -5.73 -8.41 34.28
C LYS A 654 -7.21 -8.05 34.32
N GLU A 655 -7.94 -8.42 35.35
CA GLU A 655 -9.34 -8.04 35.53
C GLU A 655 -9.49 -6.51 35.69
N GLU A 656 -8.59 -5.88 36.44
CA GLU A 656 -8.53 -4.43 36.63
C GLU A 656 -8.15 -3.69 35.35
N GLU A 657 -7.14 -4.17 34.59
CA GLU A 657 -6.80 -3.61 33.27
C GLU A 657 -8.00 -3.63 32.31
N GLN A 658 -8.72 -4.76 32.26
CA GLN A 658 -9.92 -4.88 31.43
C GLN A 658 -11.04 -3.97 31.93
N ALA A 659 -11.24 -3.91 33.25
CA ALA A 659 -12.27 -3.07 33.84
C ALA A 659 -12.06 -1.59 33.50
N LEU A 660 -10.81 -1.09 33.55
CA LEU A 660 -10.46 0.27 33.12
C LEU A 660 -10.86 0.53 31.67
N CYS A 661 -10.47 -0.35 30.75
CA CYS A 661 -10.76 -0.19 29.33
C CYS A 661 -12.27 -0.20 29.03
N VAL A 662 -13.03 -1.09 29.69
CA VAL A 662 -14.48 -1.25 29.50
C VAL A 662 -15.25 -0.05 30.04
N THR A 663 -14.89 0.44 31.23
CA THR A 663 -15.56 1.58 31.88
C THR A 663 -15.27 2.90 31.17
N VAL A 664 -14.05 3.09 30.66
CA VAL A 664 -13.69 4.23 29.81
C VAL A 664 -14.30 4.11 28.40
N GLY A 665 -14.48 2.88 27.89
CA GLY A 665 -15.03 2.61 26.58
C GLY A 665 -14.04 2.83 25.43
N GLY A 666 -12.75 2.56 25.67
CA GLY A 666 -11.66 2.79 24.69
C GLY A 666 -10.28 2.35 25.22
N GLY A 667 -9.23 2.73 24.50
CA GLY A 667 -7.84 2.55 24.95
C GLY A 667 -7.48 3.52 26.06
N VAL A 668 -6.66 3.06 27.02
CA VAL A 668 -6.27 3.82 28.21
C VAL A 668 -4.76 3.78 28.38
N PHE A 669 -4.11 4.93 28.38
CA PHE A 669 -2.75 5.08 28.88
C PHE A 669 -2.77 5.24 30.38
N VAL A 670 -2.06 4.36 31.08
CA VAL A 670 -1.71 4.52 32.49
C VAL A 670 -0.27 5.00 32.58
N THR A 671 -0.02 6.06 33.33
CA THR A 671 1.28 6.77 33.35
C THR A 671 1.79 6.95 34.77
N ASP A 672 3.06 7.34 34.94
CA ASP A 672 3.62 7.75 36.23
C ASP A 672 3.54 6.67 37.34
N PHE A 673 3.97 5.45 36.99
CA PHE A 673 3.97 4.31 37.90
C PHE A 673 4.94 4.49 39.08
N PRO A 674 4.68 3.86 40.24
CA PRO A 674 5.63 3.79 41.34
C PRO A 674 6.98 3.23 40.88
N ALA A 675 8.09 3.86 41.29
CA ALA A 675 9.43 3.52 40.82
C ALA A 675 9.84 2.06 41.14
N ALA A 676 9.28 1.49 42.21
CA ALA A 676 9.51 0.11 42.63
C ALA A 676 8.87 -0.94 41.70
N GLN A 677 7.86 -0.55 40.90
CA GLN A 677 7.13 -1.45 40.00
C GLN A 677 7.64 -1.42 38.55
N LYS A 678 8.65 -0.58 38.24
CA LYS A 678 9.15 -0.38 36.88
C LYS A 678 10.66 -0.51 36.83
N PRO A 679 11.23 -0.91 35.67
CA PRO A 679 12.65 -1.15 35.52
C PRO A 679 13.54 0.06 35.87
N PHE A 680 14.81 -0.23 36.16
CA PHE A 680 15.81 0.74 36.61
C PHE A 680 16.09 1.87 35.61
N TYR A 681 15.87 1.62 34.31
CA TYR A 681 16.15 2.57 33.23
C TYR A 681 15.08 3.67 33.06
N CYS A 682 13.93 3.56 33.73
CA CYS A 682 12.87 4.58 33.62
C CYS A 682 13.27 5.87 34.36
N ALA A 683 13.18 7.01 33.68
CA ALA A 683 13.42 8.33 34.26
C ALA A 683 12.45 8.64 35.39
N GLN A 684 12.88 9.45 36.36
CA GLN A 684 11.98 9.96 37.38
C GLN A 684 10.86 10.82 36.77
N SER A 685 9.65 10.69 37.31
CA SER A 685 8.52 11.52 36.89
C SER A 685 8.69 12.96 37.37
N LEU A 686 8.41 13.92 36.48
CA LEU A 686 8.41 15.35 36.80
C LEU A 686 7.07 15.83 37.38
N THR A 687 6.02 15.00 37.29
CA THR A 687 4.63 15.34 37.65
C THR A 687 4.20 14.75 38.99
N SER A 688 5.05 13.94 39.64
CA SER A 688 4.73 13.31 40.93
C SER A 688 4.45 14.34 42.02
N LYS A 689 3.24 14.28 42.57
CA LYS A 689 2.82 15.07 43.75
C LYS A 689 2.74 14.22 45.04
N ASN A 690 3.05 12.93 44.94
CA ASN A 690 2.87 11.97 46.02
C ASN A 690 4.16 11.75 46.81
N THR A 691 4.03 11.23 48.02
CA THR A 691 5.15 10.94 48.93
C THR A 691 6.07 9.82 48.41
N GLU A 692 5.56 8.96 47.54
CA GLU A 692 6.32 7.87 46.92
C GLU A 692 6.91 8.29 45.57
N PRO A 693 8.18 7.92 45.27
CA PRO A 693 8.81 8.25 44.00
C PRO A 693 8.14 7.48 42.85
N SER A 694 7.77 8.19 41.78
CA SER A 694 7.25 7.62 40.54
C SER A 694 8.19 7.84 39.36
N VAL A 695 8.00 7.06 38.30
CA VAL A 695 8.80 7.12 37.08
C VAL A 695 7.94 7.43 35.86
N ALA A 696 8.55 8.08 34.87
CA ALA A 696 7.98 8.45 33.59
C ALA A 696 7.76 7.23 32.66
N ALA A 697 7.01 6.23 33.15
CA ALA A 697 6.62 5.03 32.44
C ALA A 697 5.16 5.11 32.00
N VAL A 698 4.82 4.38 30.94
CA VAL A 698 3.48 4.30 30.37
C VAL A 698 3.14 2.87 29.97
N ASP A 699 1.92 2.46 30.25
CA ASP A 699 1.31 1.25 29.69
C ASP A 699 0.04 1.64 28.91
N LEU A 700 -0.06 1.22 27.64
CA LEU A 700 -1.28 1.34 26.85
C LEU A 700 -2.12 0.08 26.99
N LEU A 701 -3.27 0.23 27.65
CA LEU A 701 -4.27 -0.81 27.83
C LEU A 701 -5.31 -0.72 26.71
N ILE A 702 -5.64 -1.87 26.12
CA ILE A 702 -6.64 -2.01 25.05
C ILE A 702 -7.73 -3.01 25.46
N PRO A 703 -9.02 -2.70 25.23
CA PRO A 703 -10.12 -3.63 25.51
C PRO A 703 -9.90 -5.02 24.92
N GLY A 704 -10.12 -6.07 25.72
CA GLY A 704 -10.00 -7.48 25.34
C GLY A 704 -8.59 -8.07 25.46
N VAL A 705 -7.56 -7.22 25.42
CA VAL A 705 -6.14 -7.62 25.44
C VAL A 705 -5.43 -7.21 26.73
N GLY A 706 -5.72 -6.01 27.24
CA GLY A 706 -5.03 -5.40 28.38
C GLY A 706 -3.82 -4.64 27.86
N GLU A 707 -2.71 -4.73 28.57
CA GLU A 707 -1.43 -4.14 28.14
C GLU A 707 -1.00 -4.61 26.73
N LEU A 708 -1.04 -3.66 25.78
CA LEU A 708 -0.57 -3.83 24.40
C LEU A 708 0.82 -3.24 24.20
N VAL A 709 1.11 -2.10 24.83
CA VAL A 709 2.37 -1.38 24.73
C VAL A 709 2.85 -0.99 26.13
N GLY A 710 4.13 -1.23 26.41
CA GLY A 710 4.82 -0.71 27.59
C GLY A 710 5.98 0.18 27.16
N GLY A 711 6.20 1.30 27.82
CA GLY A 711 7.26 2.24 27.46
C GLY A 711 7.68 3.16 28.61
N SER A 712 8.76 3.90 28.40
CA SER A 712 9.18 4.95 29.33
C SER A 712 10.09 5.98 28.67
N VAL A 713 10.13 7.17 29.29
CA VAL A 713 11.26 8.08 29.12
C VAL A 713 12.46 7.47 29.85
N ARG A 714 13.65 7.52 29.23
CA ARG A 714 14.84 6.87 29.77
C ARG A 714 15.60 7.79 30.70
N GLU A 715 16.13 7.24 31.78
CA GLU A 715 16.97 7.99 32.72
C GLU A 715 18.23 8.48 31.98
N SER A 716 18.41 9.80 31.99
CA SER A 716 19.45 10.49 31.24
C SER A 716 20.62 10.89 32.13
N GLN A 717 20.39 10.99 33.45
CA GLN A 717 21.42 11.31 34.41
C GLN A 717 22.15 10.04 34.84
N LYS A 718 23.46 9.99 34.59
CA LYS A 718 24.29 8.81 34.88
C LYS A 718 24.22 8.47 36.38
N GLU A 719 24.35 9.46 37.24
CA GLU A 719 24.38 9.31 38.69
C GLU A 719 23.07 8.72 39.21
N VAL A 720 21.94 9.22 38.74
CA VAL A 720 20.61 8.72 39.10
C VAL A 720 20.41 7.29 38.60
N LEU A 721 20.77 7.01 37.35
CA LEU A 721 20.68 5.68 36.76
C LEU A 721 21.49 4.65 37.58
N LEU A 722 22.70 5.02 38.01
CA LEU A 722 23.57 4.15 38.81
C LEU A 722 22.98 3.78 40.17
N THR A 723 22.10 4.61 40.75
CA THR A 723 21.44 4.29 42.04
C THR A 723 20.46 3.12 41.95
N ARG A 724 19.89 2.86 40.76
CA ARG A 724 18.89 1.81 40.51
C ARG A 724 19.43 0.67 39.65
N MET A 725 20.53 0.89 38.94
CA MET A 725 21.12 -0.10 38.04
C MET A 725 21.72 -1.30 38.81
N PRO A 726 21.37 -2.54 38.46
CA PRO A 726 22.00 -3.73 39.04
C PRO A 726 23.51 -3.75 38.80
N GLY A 727 24.30 -3.88 39.87
CA GLY A 727 25.77 -3.98 39.79
C GLY A 727 26.52 -2.65 39.54
N GLY A 728 25.81 -1.53 39.38
CA GLY A 728 26.42 -0.21 39.18
C GLY A 728 27.32 -0.11 37.93
N GLU A 729 28.26 0.84 37.94
CA GLU A 729 29.08 1.18 36.78
C GLU A 729 30.09 0.08 36.40
N THR A 730 30.54 -0.70 37.36
CA THR A 730 31.51 -1.79 37.17
C THR A 730 30.86 -3.12 36.77
N GLY A 731 29.52 -3.16 36.70
CA GLY A 731 28.76 -4.33 36.28
C GLY A 731 28.74 -4.55 34.76
N ALA A 732 28.06 -5.61 34.32
CA ALA A 732 27.92 -5.95 32.89
C ALA A 732 27.24 -4.86 32.05
N LEU A 733 26.50 -3.95 32.68
CA LEU A 733 25.82 -2.81 32.08
C LEU A 733 26.63 -1.50 32.12
N GLY A 734 27.92 -1.55 32.48
CA GLY A 734 28.78 -0.36 32.51
C GLY A 734 28.82 0.40 31.18
N TRP A 735 28.76 -0.32 30.05
CA TRP A 735 28.67 0.29 28.71
C TRP A 735 27.39 1.14 28.55
N TYR A 736 26.27 0.67 29.10
CA TYR A 736 24.97 1.32 29.01
C TYR A 736 24.91 2.58 29.90
N ALA A 737 25.51 2.53 31.10
CA ALA A 737 25.71 3.73 31.94
C ALA A 737 26.59 4.76 31.24
N ASN A 738 27.64 4.32 30.54
CA ASN A 738 28.56 5.20 29.83
C ASN A 738 27.96 5.95 28.64
N LEU A 739 26.84 5.48 28.09
CA LEU A 739 26.07 6.22 27.09
C LEU A 739 25.63 7.60 27.61
N ARG A 740 25.34 7.71 28.92
CA ARG A 740 24.91 8.98 29.53
C ARG A 740 26.06 9.98 29.69
N GLY A 741 27.28 9.48 29.91
CA GLY A 741 28.47 10.32 30.08
C GLY A 741 29.12 10.82 28.78
N HIS A 742 28.88 10.14 27.65
CA HIS A 742 29.57 10.40 26.37
C HIS A 742 28.60 10.82 25.26
N GLY A 743 27.91 11.96 25.44
CA GLY A 743 26.95 12.46 24.45
C GLY A 743 25.55 11.87 24.57
N GLY A 744 25.16 11.44 25.77
CA GLY A 744 23.79 11.04 26.06
C GLY A 744 22.81 12.21 25.87
N ALA A 745 21.58 11.89 25.49
CA ALA A 745 20.48 12.83 25.34
C ALA A 745 19.23 12.30 26.04
N PRO A 746 18.29 13.14 26.49
CA PRO A 746 16.95 12.69 26.85
C PRO A 746 16.31 11.96 25.65
N HIS A 747 15.72 10.81 25.91
CA HIS A 747 15.10 9.96 24.89
C HIS A 747 14.06 9.07 25.55
N GLY A 748 13.26 8.40 24.74
CA GLY A 748 12.22 7.50 25.18
C GLY A 748 11.89 6.49 24.11
N GLY A 749 11.21 5.44 24.53
CA GLY A 749 10.82 4.37 23.65
C GLY A 749 9.81 3.43 24.29
N PHE A 750 9.40 2.46 23.50
CA PHE A 750 8.34 1.53 23.86
C PHE A 750 8.53 0.18 23.18
N GLY A 751 7.98 -0.86 23.80
CA GLY A 751 7.78 -2.18 23.24
C GLY A 751 6.29 -2.46 23.06
N LEU A 752 5.90 -2.83 21.85
CA LEU A 752 4.56 -3.27 21.47
C LEU A 752 4.60 -4.78 21.22
N GLY A 753 3.76 -5.54 21.95
CA GLY A 753 3.62 -6.97 21.73
C GLY A 753 2.93 -7.25 20.39
N PHE A 754 3.67 -7.60 19.34
CA PHE A 754 3.12 -7.75 17.99
C PHE A 754 2.05 -8.86 17.91
N ASP A 755 2.26 -9.95 18.65
CA ASP A 755 1.29 -11.04 18.75
C ASP A 755 0.00 -10.64 19.49
N ARG A 756 0.10 -9.73 20.47
CA ARG A 756 -1.06 -9.12 21.16
C ARG A 756 -1.78 -8.11 20.26
N LEU A 757 -1.04 -7.37 19.43
CA LEU A 757 -1.64 -6.50 18.41
C LEU A 757 -2.51 -7.30 17.44
N LEU A 758 -2.01 -8.45 16.95
CA LEU A 758 -2.80 -9.32 16.10
C LEU A 758 -3.99 -9.94 16.82
N LEU A 759 -3.84 -10.31 18.11
CA LEU A 759 -4.93 -10.78 18.94
C LEU A 759 -6.08 -9.77 18.97
N TRP A 760 -5.76 -8.49 19.18
CA TRP A 760 -6.72 -7.39 19.15
C TRP A 760 -7.33 -7.18 17.77
N LEU A 761 -6.50 -6.99 16.74
CA LEU A 761 -6.97 -6.64 15.39
C LEU A 761 -7.80 -7.76 14.76
N LEU A 762 -7.48 -9.03 15.01
CA LEU A 762 -8.20 -10.17 14.45
C LEU A 762 -9.37 -10.65 15.33
N GLY A 763 -9.50 -10.15 16.56
CA GLY A 763 -10.55 -10.59 17.49
C GLY A 763 -10.40 -12.05 17.93
N VAL A 764 -9.17 -12.57 17.88
CA VAL A 764 -8.88 -13.96 18.27
C VAL A 764 -8.76 -14.05 19.79
N TYR A 765 -9.31 -15.09 20.40
CA TYR A 765 -9.36 -15.19 21.86
C TYR A 765 -8.01 -15.59 22.49
N ASN A 766 -7.25 -16.43 21.80
CA ASN A 766 -6.00 -17.01 22.34
C ASN A 766 -4.79 -16.62 21.48
N ILE A 767 -3.73 -16.11 22.12
CA ILE A 767 -2.50 -15.68 21.43
C ILE A 767 -1.80 -16.82 20.68
N ARG A 768 -2.01 -18.08 21.09
CA ARG A 768 -1.47 -19.27 20.42
C ARG A 768 -1.96 -19.45 18.98
N ASP A 769 -3.07 -18.79 18.65
CA ASP A 769 -3.68 -18.83 17.34
C ASP A 769 -3.25 -17.64 16.47
N THR A 770 -2.41 -16.72 16.97
CA THR A 770 -1.79 -15.64 16.17
C THR A 770 -0.42 -16.03 15.60
N VAL A 771 0.06 -17.24 15.92
CA VAL A 771 1.32 -17.85 15.46
C VAL A 771 1.08 -19.27 14.98
N THR A 772 1.88 -19.79 14.02
CA THR A 772 1.71 -21.17 13.54
C THR A 772 2.16 -22.21 14.56
N PHE A 773 3.30 -21.97 15.21
CA PHE A 773 3.95 -22.90 16.13
C PHE A 773 4.22 -22.18 17.46
N PRO A 774 3.20 -22.07 18.33
CA PRO A 774 3.36 -21.39 19.61
C PRO A 774 4.40 -22.11 20.47
N ARG A 775 5.25 -21.33 21.15
CA ARG A 775 6.11 -21.82 22.22
C ARG A 775 5.46 -21.48 23.54
N GLU A 776 5.19 -22.52 24.32
CA GLU A 776 4.63 -22.39 25.66
C GLU A 776 5.53 -23.13 26.63
N ILE A 777 5.51 -22.70 27.88
CA ILE A 777 6.21 -23.43 28.92
C ILE A 777 5.63 -24.85 29.02
N GLY A 778 6.51 -25.84 29.09
CA GLY A 778 6.16 -27.26 29.12
C GLY A 778 5.67 -27.84 27.79
N LYS A 779 5.49 -27.03 26.73
CA LYS A 779 5.03 -27.48 25.42
C LYS A 779 5.81 -26.80 24.29
N MET A 780 6.82 -27.50 23.80
CA MET A 780 7.59 -27.11 22.63
C MET A 780 7.42 -28.18 21.54
N TYR A 781 6.47 -27.93 20.64
CA TYR A 781 6.20 -28.83 19.51
C TYR A 781 7.07 -28.44 18.31
N LEU A 782 7.69 -29.43 17.66
CA LEU A 782 8.57 -29.29 16.49
C LEU A 782 7.87 -29.75 15.23
#